data_AF-A0A7J7G2M8-F1
#
_entry.id   AF-A0A7J7G2M8-F1
#
_cell.length_a   1.000
_cell.length_b   1.000
_cell.length_c   1.000
_cell.angle_alpha   90.00
_cell.angle_beta   90.00
_cell.angle_gamma   90.00
#
_symmetry.space_group_name_H-M   'P 1'
#
loop_
_entity.id
_entity.type
_entity.pdbx_description
1 polymer ?
#
loop_
_entity_poly.entity_id
_entity_poly.type
_entity_poly.pdbx_seq_one_letter_code
_entity_poly.pdbx_strand_id
1 'polypeptide(L)'
;MSWNIRGLGKSVKRGRIRKLISDRRVDFVLLQETKKTSTSESEVRTLWGRRNMEFMAVDSEGLAGGLLCIWDPSLFQLKDCCSNRRFVLLSGTLLKSFDCVILNVYAPNDVSGRGMLWDTLIKLKSDFPNPWCLGGDFNEIRFIGERGGCSGREKGMKELNAFIDKCELNDIPLLGRKYTWCNAQEGEKWSRIDRVLLNPEWLQRFNFKLWGLPRTCSDHCPLLLMEDERDWGPRPFRFINAWIMHPCFLSVMEKFWTEKRITGSAGYILLHKLKLLKGELKKWNSEVFGNVATKLKEAEVELHGIDITAEDRTLSESEKNRRREVRGEVWKLSRMLERIWHQKSRVNWILNGDRNTKFFHVMASSRRNRNSINSISIDGVDMKEPETVRLAVLQHFRRQFTESWAIRPTLGGIFKSVTASDAFSDLEADFSACEVRAAIMDCDGNKAPGPDDDSMLFCEADLDQIVHIKRVLRCFEILSGMRINFHKSVVCGVGVDVEALLSCADILNCKVQGLPMKFLGLPLGANPGRKSTWKPVLDKVKARMPNGVVREIEKLQAAFLWGGNDQKRKVHLVKWAEVTKSREQGGLGIRRIKDVNSSLLLKWWWNFGKEVNVLWRRLLCSKYRIEEGSWIPLASVSHSHSRLWTDIITVAKHHQQLVEFYVEKFRLRIGNGTRIKFWHDCWLGSRCLKAEFPRLFSLSIDKGGSLFSFYDRRSSVEEWNFIFRRNLFDWEKDEVNRLVVVLKDAPPLRSNVEDCATWNGSAGCLEITILRDGVYR
;
A
#
# COMPACT_ATOMS: atom_id res chain seq x y z
N MET A 1 31.11 -17.60 8.54
CA MET A 1 30.36 -18.21 9.67
C MET A 1 30.52 -17.33 10.90
N SER A 2 29.46 -17.07 11.65
CA SER A 2 29.49 -16.38 12.95
C SER A 2 28.87 -17.26 14.03
N TRP A 3 29.50 -17.38 15.21
CA TRP A 3 29.00 -18.25 16.27
C TRP A 3 29.47 -17.86 17.68
N ASN A 4 28.53 -17.58 18.59
CA ASN A 4 28.81 -17.53 20.02
C ASN A 4 28.96 -18.97 20.53
N ILE A 5 30.18 -19.31 20.90
CA ILE A 5 30.55 -20.69 21.20
C ILE A 5 30.55 -21.00 22.68
N ARG A 6 30.40 -20.05 23.62
CA ARG A 6 30.47 -20.33 25.08
C ARG A 6 31.70 -21.17 25.49
N GLY A 7 32.89 -20.76 25.07
CA GLY A 7 34.17 -21.32 25.49
C GLY A 7 34.78 -22.37 24.54
N LEU A 8 36.09 -22.26 24.31
CA LEU A 8 36.91 -23.16 23.50
C LEU A 8 37.70 -24.23 24.28
N GLY A 9 37.62 -24.25 25.61
CA GLY A 9 38.54 -25.05 26.44
C GLY A 9 38.51 -26.57 26.21
N LYS A 10 37.36 -27.15 25.86
CA LYS A 10 37.21 -28.62 25.71
C LYS A 10 37.64 -29.10 24.31
N SER A 11 38.53 -30.09 24.25
CA SER A 11 39.02 -30.71 22.99
C SER A 11 37.88 -31.21 22.09
N VAL A 12 36.90 -31.90 22.66
CA VAL A 12 35.71 -32.42 21.94
C VAL A 12 34.94 -31.29 21.24
N LYS A 13 34.81 -30.13 21.90
CA LYS A 13 34.11 -28.96 21.35
C LYS A 13 34.89 -28.35 20.19
N ARG A 14 36.21 -28.21 20.34
CA ARG A 14 37.10 -27.78 19.24
C ARG A 14 37.00 -28.72 18.03
N GLY A 15 36.96 -30.03 18.27
CA GLY A 15 36.77 -31.04 17.22
C GLY A 15 35.46 -30.88 16.45
N ARG A 16 34.34 -30.58 17.15
CA ARG A 16 33.04 -30.30 16.51
C ARG A 16 33.06 -29.02 15.68
N ILE A 17 33.67 -27.96 16.20
CA ILE A 17 33.82 -26.69 15.47
C ILE A 17 34.66 -26.90 14.21
N ARG A 18 35.82 -27.56 14.33
CA ARG A 18 36.69 -27.90 13.18
C ARG A 18 35.93 -28.70 12.12
N LYS A 19 35.20 -29.74 12.54
CA LYS A 19 34.39 -30.55 11.63
C LYS A 19 33.36 -29.68 10.89
N LEU A 20 32.67 -28.78 11.59
CA LEU A 20 31.70 -27.88 10.97
C LEU A 20 32.34 -26.92 9.95
N ILE A 21 33.50 -26.34 10.29
CA ILE A 21 34.27 -25.46 9.39
C ILE A 21 34.65 -26.23 8.11
N SER A 22 35.12 -27.47 8.26
CA SER A 22 35.47 -28.35 7.15
C SER A 22 34.26 -28.73 6.30
N ASP A 23 33.20 -29.28 6.90
CA ASP A 23 32.00 -29.79 6.23
C ASP A 23 31.27 -28.69 5.44
N ARG A 24 31.31 -27.46 5.96
CA ARG A 24 30.66 -26.28 5.33
C ARG A 24 31.60 -25.44 4.49
N ARG A 25 32.85 -25.89 4.30
CA ARG A 25 33.89 -25.17 3.55
C ARG A 25 33.98 -23.70 3.92
N VAL A 26 33.97 -23.39 5.22
CA VAL A 26 33.92 -22.00 5.68
C VAL A 26 35.22 -21.26 5.37
N ASP A 27 35.10 -20.07 4.77
CA ASP A 27 36.26 -19.25 4.37
C ASP A 27 36.58 -18.12 5.34
N PHE A 28 35.61 -17.72 6.16
CA PHE A 28 35.77 -16.69 7.19
C PHE A 28 34.99 -17.08 8.43
N VAL A 29 35.62 -17.03 9.60
CA VAL A 29 35.05 -17.45 10.89
C VAL A 29 35.07 -16.28 11.87
N LEU A 30 33.93 -16.03 12.53
CA LEU A 30 33.76 -15.03 13.59
C LEU A 30 33.24 -15.75 14.85
N LEU A 31 34.08 -15.94 15.86
CA LEU A 31 33.71 -16.59 17.11
C LEU A 31 33.61 -15.59 18.25
N GLN A 32 32.55 -15.74 19.07
CA GLN A 32 32.33 -14.96 20.28
C GLN A 32 32.34 -15.85 21.52
N GLU A 33 32.69 -15.27 22.67
CA GLU A 33 32.90 -15.97 23.94
C GLU A 33 33.87 -17.15 23.84
N THR A 34 35.09 -16.91 23.35
CA THR A 34 36.12 -17.97 23.32
C THR A 34 36.54 -18.42 24.73
N LYS A 35 36.37 -17.55 25.75
CA LYS A 35 36.78 -17.77 27.16
C LYS A 35 38.24 -18.23 27.29
N LYS A 36 39.09 -17.70 26.42
CA LYS A 36 40.52 -17.98 26.37
C LYS A 36 41.27 -16.72 26.76
N THR A 37 42.07 -16.82 27.83
CA THR A 37 42.93 -15.74 28.33
C THR A 37 44.15 -15.49 27.45
N SER A 38 44.48 -16.45 26.60
CA SER A 38 45.43 -16.31 25.50
C SER A 38 45.04 -17.28 24.39
N THR A 39 45.23 -16.86 23.14
CA THR A 39 44.97 -17.67 21.94
C THR A 39 46.26 -17.91 21.18
N SER A 40 46.74 -19.15 21.15
CA SER A 40 47.96 -19.50 20.43
C SER A 40 47.70 -19.87 18.97
N GLU A 41 48.63 -19.57 18.07
CA GLU A 41 48.51 -19.89 16.64
C GLU A 41 48.32 -21.39 16.40
N SER A 42 48.98 -22.26 17.17
CA SER A 42 48.86 -23.72 17.05
C SER A 42 47.44 -24.22 17.35
N GLU A 43 46.77 -23.62 18.34
CA GLU A 43 45.37 -23.91 18.65
C GLU A 43 44.43 -23.44 17.53
N VAL A 44 44.64 -22.23 17.01
CA VAL A 44 43.83 -21.68 15.91
C VAL A 44 44.03 -22.51 14.65
N ARG A 45 45.26 -22.90 14.33
CA ARG A 45 45.59 -23.78 13.20
C ARG A 45 44.92 -25.14 13.31
N THR A 46 44.85 -25.69 14.51
CA THR A 46 44.14 -26.95 14.79
C THR A 46 42.62 -26.80 14.61
N LEU A 47 42.06 -25.65 14.99
CA LEU A 47 40.64 -25.35 14.82
C LEU A 47 40.27 -25.11 13.35
N TRP A 48 41.12 -24.40 12.60
CA TRP A 48 40.93 -24.04 11.20
C TRP A 48 41.10 -25.25 10.27
N GLY A 49 42.14 -26.05 10.49
CA GLY A 49 42.37 -27.31 9.77
C GLY A 49 42.86 -27.15 8.32
N ARG A 50 43.18 -25.93 7.85
CA ARG A 50 43.81 -25.66 6.54
C ARG A 50 45.18 -25.01 6.68
N ARG A 51 45.97 -25.03 5.59
CA ARG A 51 47.36 -24.54 5.58
C ARG A 51 47.44 -23.01 5.61
N ASN A 52 46.70 -22.34 4.72
CA ASN A 52 46.62 -20.88 4.64
C ASN A 52 45.66 -20.35 5.70
N MET A 53 46.16 -19.47 6.55
CA MET A 53 45.41 -18.95 7.69
C MET A 53 46.04 -17.66 8.20
N GLU A 54 45.21 -16.66 8.40
CA GLU A 54 45.47 -15.53 9.29
C GLU A 54 44.35 -15.46 10.33
N PHE A 55 44.64 -14.81 11.46
CA PHE A 55 43.67 -14.68 12.52
C PHE A 55 43.88 -13.41 13.32
N MET A 56 42.82 -12.96 14.00
CA MET A 56 42.87 -11.91 15.00
C MET A 56 42.06 -12.35 16.21
N ALA A 57 42.67 -12.25 17.39
CA ALA A 57 42.05 -12.63 18.64
C ALA A 57 42.05 -11.47 19.63
N VAL A 58 41.01 -11.42 20.46
CA VAL A 58 40.96 -10.58 21.66
C VAL A 58 40.76 -11.51 22.84
N ASP A 59 41.63 -11.41 23.85
CA ASP A 59 41.61 -12.31 25.00
C ASP A 59 40.38 -12.08 25.91
N SER A 60 40.01 -13.12 26.65
CA SER A 60 38.98 -13.05 27.69
C SER A 60 39.56 -12.60 29.03
N GLU A 61 38.78 -11.86 29.81
CA GLU A 61 39.08 -11.63 31.23
C GLU A 61 38.34 -12.64 32.10
N GLY A 62 39.11 -13.52 32.76
CA GLY A 62 38.53 -14.64 33.49
C GLY A 62 37.67 -15.51 32.58
N LEU A 63 36.38 -15.64 32.89
CA LEU A 63 35.41 -16.41 32.11
C LEU A 63 34.56 -15.57 31.13
N ALA A 64 34.85 -14.27 31.02
CA ALA A 64 34.03 -13.33 30.26
C ALA A 64 34.71 -12.87 28.96
N GLY A 65 33.99 -12.98 27.85
CA GLY A 65 34.42 -12.48 26.54
C GLY A 65 35.39 -13.41 25.83
N GLY A 66 36.27 -12.80 25.04
CA GLY A 66 37.12 -13.49 24.09
C GLY A 66 36.50 -13.52 22.68
N LEU A 67 37.21 -12.98 21.70
CA LEU A 67 36.81 -12.92 20.29
C LEU A 67 37.89 -13.56 19.42
N LEU A 68 37.48 -14.24 18.35
CA LEU A 68 38.42 -14.81 17.39
C LEU A 68 37.87 -14.71 15.97
N CYS A 69 38.64 -14.09 15.09
CA CYS A 69 38.43 -14.07 13.65
C CYS A 69 39.49 -14.95 12.98
N ILE A 70 39.10 -15.80 12.02
CA ILE A 70 40.02 -16.64 11.25
C ILE A 70 39.62 -16.54 9.77
N TRP A 71 40.59 -16.36 8.88
CA TRP A 71 40.34 -16.27 7.44
C TRP A 71 41.49 -16.85 6.62
N ASP A 72 41.21 -17.12 5.34
CA ASP A 72 42.24 -17.42 4.34
C ASP A 72 42.75 -16.11 3.70
N PRO A 73 44.05 -15.78 3.81
CA PRO A 73 44.60 -14.54 3.24
C PRO A 73 44.55 -14.49 1.71
N SER A 74 44.38 -15.62 1.03
CA SER A 74 44.15 -15.65 -0.42
C SER A 74 42.77 -15.11 -0.82
N LEU A 75 41.81 -15.13 0.12
CA LEU A 75 40.45 -14.65 -0.08
C LEU A 75 40.23 -13.25 0.49
N PHE A 76 40.79 -12.95 1.67
CA PHE A 76 40.68 -11.64 2.31
C PHE A 76 42.06 -11.11 2.67
N GLN A 77 42.46 -10.02 2.02
CA GLN A 77 43.73 -9.35 2.29
C GLN A 77 43.48 -8.22 3.28
N LEU A 78 43.96 -8.39 4.51
CA LEU A 78 43.83 -7.38 5.56
C LEU A 78 44.66 -6.13 5.20
N LYS A 79 44.06 -4.96 5.32
CA LYS A 79 44.72 -3.66 5.15
C LYS A 79 44.86 -2.90 6.47
N ASP A 80 43.78 -2.90 7.25
CA ASP A 80 43.72 -2.18 8.51
C ASP A 80 42.76 -2.89 9.48
N CYS A 81 42.92 -2.67 10.78
CA CYS A 81 42.09 -3.29 11.80
C CYS A 81 41.99 -2.45 13.07
N CYS A 82 40.89 -2.60 13.78
CA CYS A 82 40.80 -2.15 15.16
C CYS A 82 39.97 -3.13 15.97
N SER A 83 40.24 -3.21 17.27
CA SER A 83 39.51 -4.15 18.13
C SER A 83 39.41 -3.64 19.55
N ASN A 84 38.41 -4.16 20.25
CA ASN A 84 38.32 -4.11 21.69
C ASN A 84 37.58 -5.36 22.18
N ARG A 85 37.22 -5.38 23.47
CA ARG A 85 36.55 -6.54 24.09
C ARG A 85 35.16 -6.86 23.54
N ARG A 86 34.57 -5.96 22.75
CA ARG A 86 33.21 -6.04 22.21
C ARG A 86 33.18 -6.22 20.71
N PHE A 87 34.24 -5.93 19.99
CA PHE A 87 34.33 -6.22 18.57
C PHE A 87 35.76 -6.41 18.06
N VAL A 88 35.89 -7.12 16.95
CA VAL A 88 37.06 -7.11 16.07
C VAL A 88 36.61 -6.59 14.71
N LEU A 89 37.23 -5.52 14.23
CA LEU A 89 36.97 -4.88 12.94
C LEU A 89 38.19 -5.10 12.03
N LEU A 90 37.93 -5.65 10.85
CA LEU A 90 38.93 -5.98 9.84
C LEU A 90 38.55 -5.26 8.54
N SER A 91 39.39 -4.34 8.11
CA SER A 91 39.25 -3.61 6.84
C SER A 91 40.23 -4.20 5.82
N GLY A 92 39.75 -4.53 4.63
CA GLY A 92 40.59 -5.21 3.65
C GLY A 92 39.90 -5.43 2.31
N THR A 93 40.58 -6.16 1.43
CA THR A 93 40.07 -6.51 0.10
C THR A 93 39.65 -7.96 0.06
N LEU A 94 38.36 -8.20 -0.14
CA LEU A 94 37.80 -9.53 -0.37
C LEU A 94 37.87 -9.88 -1.87
N LEU A 95 38.24 -11.13 -2.18
CA LEU A 95 38.33 -11.69 -3.54
C LEU A 95 39.09 -10.76 -4.51
N LYS A 96 40.15 -10.10 -4.01
CA LYS A 96 41.04 -9.17 -4.73
C LYS A 96 40.36 -7.96 -5.42
N SER A 97 39.05 -7.79 -5.28
CA SER A 97 38.28 -6.81 -6.07
C SER A 97 37.21 -6.07 -5.28
N PHE A 98 37.01 -6.41 -4.01
CA PHE A 98 35.95 -5.83 -3.20
C PHE A 98 36.49 -5.34 -1.86
N ASP A 99 36.78 -4.03 -1.80
CA ASP A 99 37.17 -3.37 -0.56
C ASP A 99 35.98 -3.30 0.40
N CYS A 100 36.16 -3.81 1.61
CA CYS A 100 35.09 -3.99 2.57
C CYS A 100 35.60 -4.05 4.00
N VAL A 101 34.67 -4.03 4.95
CA VAL A 101 34.94 -4.14 6.38
C VAL A 101 34.14 -5.30 6.95
N ILE A 102 34.78 -6.18 7.70
CA ILE A 102 34.16 -7.32 8.37
C ILE A 102 34.28 -7.12 9.89
N LEU A 103 33.17 -7.23 10.61
CA LEU A 103 33.12 -7.07 12.05
C LEU A 103 32.63 -8.34 12.75
N ASN A 104 33.37 -8.77 13.76
CA ASN A 104 32.95 -9.75 14.76
C ASN A 104 32.44 -9.01 15.99
N VAL A 105 31.16 -9.12 16.35
CA VAL A 105 30.54 -8.35 17.45
C VAL A 105 30.10 -9.25 18.59
N TYR A 106 30.42 -8.85 19.83
CA TYR A 106 29.87 -9.42 21.07
C TYR A 106 29.39 -8.29 21.98
N ALA A 107 28.10 -7.97 21.86
CA ALA A 107 27.51 -6.84 22.56
C ALA A 107 27.25 -7.14 24.04
N PRO A 108 27.29 -6.13 24.93
CA PRO A 108 26.97 -6.32 26.36
C PRO A 108 25.55 -6.82 26.62
N ASN A 109 25.35 -7.50 27.75
CA ASN A 109 24.03 -7.97 28.19
C ASN A 109 23.16 -6.84 28.77
N ASP A 110 23.77 -5.77 29.27
CA ASP A 110 23.08 -4.59 29.77
C ASP A 110 22.80 -3.57 28.65
N VAL A 111 21.69 -2.84 28.77
CA VAL A 111 21.24 -1.89 27.74
C VAL A 111 22.21 -0.73 27.57
N SER A 112 22.79 -0.22 28.67
CA SER A 112 23.70 0.93 28.64
C SER A 112 24.98 0.63 27.87
N GLY A 113 25.58 -0.53 28.14
CA GLY A 113 26.75 -1.03 27.46
C GLY A 113 26.50 -1.24 25.96
N ARG A 114 25.32 -1.74 25.58
CA ARG A 114 24.93 -1.84 24.16
C ARG A 114 24.84 -0.47 23.50
N GLY A 115 24.18 0.50 24.14
CA GLY A 115 24.10 1.87 23.63
C GLY A 115 25.48 2.48 23.35
N MET A 116 26.41 2.36 24.29
CA MET A 116 27.79 2.84 24.11
C MET A 116 28.50 2.13 22.94
N LEU A 117 28.33 0.81 22.80
CA LEU A 117 28.90 0.07 21.67
C LEU A 117 28.34 0.56 20.33
N TRP A 118 27.02 0.79 20.24
CA TRP A 118 26.41 1.32 19.02
C TRP A 118 26.97 2.68 18.64
N ASP A 119 27.12 3.59 19.60
CA ASP A 119 27.69 4.91 19.36
C ASP A 119 29.16 4.83 18.93
N THR A 120 29.95 3.92 19.52
CA THR A 120 31.33 3.67 19.09
C THR A 120 31.39 3.16 17.65
N LEU A 121 30.56 2.17 17.30
CA LEU A 121 30.53 1.62 15.94
C LEU A 121 30.05 2.65 14.91
N ILE A 122 29.11 3.53 15.27
CA ILE A 122 28.67 4.64 14.40
C ILE A 122 29.83 5.61 14.12
N LYS A 123 30.64 5.95 15.12
CA LYS A 123 31.81 6.81 14.93
C LYS A 123 32.85 6.18 14.01
N LEU A 124 33.17 4.89 14.24
CA LEU A 124 34.10 4.12 13.41
C LEU A 124 33.66 3.99 11.95
N LYS A 125 32.37 4.14 11.66
CA LYS A 125 31.87 4.11 10.28
C LYS A 125 32.45 5.24 9.43
N SER A 126 32.80 6.37 10.04
CA SER A 126 33.48 7.48 9.36
C SER A 126 34.93 7.13 9.02
N ASP A 127 35.64 6.47 9.94
CA ASP A 127 37.04 6.08 9.77
C ASP A 127 37.19 4.90 8.80
N PHE A 128 36.18 4.03 8.75
CA PHE A 128 36.13 2.86 7.88
C PHE A 128 34.92 2.94 6.91
N PRO A 129 34.99 3.79 5.86
CA PRO A 129 33.82 4.12 5.03
C PRO A 129 33.36 2.98 4.12
N ASN A 130 34.23 2.01 3.81
CA ASN A 130 33.93 0.87 2.95
C ASN A 130 32.70 0.06 3.42
N PRO A 131 32.05 -0.75 2.57
CA PRO A 131 30.85 -1.51 2.94
C PRO A 131 31.09 -2.51 4.08
N TRP A 132 30.24 -2.47 5.12
CA TRP A 132 30.34 -3.30 6.32
C TRP A 132 29.55 -4.61 6.20
N CYS A 133 30.16 -5.68 6.73
CA CYS A 133 29.57 -6.98 7.04
C CYS A 133 29.78 -7.28 8.52
N LEU A 134 28.74 -7.14 9.33
CA LEU A 134 28.81 -7.41 10.77
C LEU A 134 28.21 -8.79 11.03
N GLY A 135 28.88 -9.61 11.82
CA GLY A 135 28.37 -10.88 12.30
C GLY A 135 28.68 -11.07 13.76
N GLY A 136 27.70 -11.51 14.55
CA GLY A 136 27.96 -11.83 15.96
C GLY A 136 26.72 -11.89 16.82
N ASP A 137 26.96 -11.82 18.12
CA ASP A 137 25.93 -11.82 19.16
C ASP A 137 25.67 -10.39 19.63
N PHE A 138 24.49 -9.88 19.28
CA PHE A 138 24.08 -8.50 19.56
C PHE A 138 23.37 -8.38 20.93
N ASN A 139 23.10 -9.51 21.60
CA ASN A 139 22.38 -9.58 22.87
C ASN A 139 21.03 -8.81 22.89
N GLU A 140 20.46 -8.55 21.72
CA GLU A 140 19.24 -7.75 21.58
C GLU A 140 18.38 -8.19 20.38
N ILE A 141 17.06 -8.18 20.59
CA ILE A 141 16.07 -8.47 19.55
C ILE A 141 15.70 -7.18 18.81
N ARG A 142 15.24 -7.28 17.57
CA ARG A 142 14.75 -6.12 16.81
C ARG A 142 13.24 -5.93 16.94
N PHE A 143 12.52 -7.04 17.07
CA PHE A 143 11.05 -7.06 17.16
C PHE A 143 10.61 -7.99 18.29
N ILE A 144 9.46 -7.69 18.91
CA ILE A 144 8.98 -8.49 20.05
C ILE A 144 8.69 -9.95 19.66
N GLY A 145 8.29 -10.20 18.41
CA GLY A 145 8.05 -11.55 17.88
C GLY A 145 9.32 -12.40 17.70
N GLU A 146 10.51 -11.81 17.85
CA GLU A 146 11.80 -12.52 17.84
C GLU A 146 12.16 -13.09 19.22
N ARG A 147 11.25 -13.01 20.20
CA ARG A 147 11.39 -13.62 21.53
C ARG A 147 10.16 -14.48 21.87
N GLY A 148 10.40 -15.65 22.45
CA GLY A 148 9.35 -16.50 23.03
C GLY A 148 9.20 -16.25 24.53
N GLY A 149 7.96 -16.12 25.01
CA GLY A 149 7.65 -16.12 26.45
C GLY A 149 7.91 -14.81 27.22
N CYS A 150 7.85 -13.62 26.58
CA CYS A 150 8.07 -12.36 27.29
C CYS A 150 7.29 -11.16 26.69
N SER A 151 6.81 -10.27 27.55
CA SER A 151 6.10 -9.02 27.23
C SER A 151 6.82 -7.83 27.84
N GLY A 152 7.69 -7.15 27.07
CA GLY A 152 8.19 -5.82 27.42
C GLY A 152 9.72 -5.67 27.51
N ARG A 153 10.31 -5.06 26.48
CA ARG A 153 11.59 -4.31 26.49
C ARG A 153 11.64 -3.42 25.24
N GLU A 154 11.40 -2.11 25.36
CA GLU A 154 11.42 -1.23 24.17
C GLU A 154 12.75 -0.53 23.91
N LYS A 155 13.47 -0.12 24.96
CA LYS A 155 14.64 0.78 24.82
C LYS A 155 15.75 0.17 23.97
N GLY A 156 16.24 -1.02 24.35
CA GLY A 156 17.33 -1.67 23.61
C GLY A 156 16.95 -2.05 22.18
N MET A 157 15.69 -2.44 21.93
CA MET A 157 15.15 -2.65 20.57
C MET A 157 15.20 -1.36 19.73
N LYS A 158 14.79 -0.23 20.33
CA LYS A 158 14.83 1.09 19.68
C LYS A 158 16.27 1.49 19.34
N GLU A 159 17.20 1.31 20.27
CA GLU A 159 18.63 1.63 20.09
C GLU A 159 19.30 0.76 19.01
N LEU A 160 19.07 -0.57 19.01
CA LEU A 160 19.61 -1.46 17.98
C LEU A 160 19.07 -1.12 16.59
N ASN A 161 17.76 -0.85 16.45
CA ASN A 161 17.20 -0.48 15.15
C ASN A 161 17.75 0.88 14.69
N ALA A 162 17.89 1.86 15.59
CA ALA A 162 18.52 3.14 15.26
C ALA A 162 19.97 2.98 14.79
N PHE A 163 20.74 2.07 15.40
CA PHE A 163 22.09 1.73 14.96
C PHE A 163 22.09 1.15 13.53
N ILE A 164 21.26 0.14 13.28
CA ILE A 164 21.10 -0.49 11.96
C ILE A 164 20.76 0.56 10.90
N ASP A 165 19.84 1.47 11.22
CA ASP A 165 19.37 2.51 10.32
C ASP A 165 20.42 3.62 10.06
N LYS A 166 21.18 4.00 11.08
CA LYS A 166 22.28 4.99 10.96
C LYS A 166 23.42 4.46 10.11
N CYS A 167 23.76 3.18 10.24
CA CYS A 167 24.82 2.53 9.48
C CYS A 167 24.36 1.96 8.13
N GLU A 168 23.09 2.13 7.77
CA GLU A 168 22.48 1.68 6.50
C GLU A 168 22.63 0.16 6.27
N LEU A 169 22.44 -0.61 7.35
CA LEU A 169 22.64 -2.04 7.36
C LEU A 169 21.34 -2.80 7.05
N ASN A 170 21.48 -3.91 6.33
CA ASN A 170 20.41 -4.86 6.02
C ASN A 170 20.55 -6.08 6.91
N ASP A 171 19.51 -6.35 7.70
CA ASP A 171 19.41 -7.60 8.48
C ASP A 171 18.99 -8.76 7.57
N ILE A 172 19.88 -9.73 7.41
CA ILE A 172 19.68 -10.84 6.48
C ILE A 172 18.70 -11.85 7.08
N PRO A 173 17.69 -12.33 6.33
CA PRO A 173 16.75 -13.33 6.82
C PRO A 173 17.43 -14.61 7.25
N LEU A 174 17.10 -15.07 8.46
CA LEU A 174 17.57 -16.34 8.96
C LEU A 174 16.75 -17.49 8.37
N LEU A 175 17.40 -18.37 7.63
CA LEU A 175 16.82 -19.59 7.06
C LEU A 175 17.07 -20.80 7.97
N GLY A 176 16.12 -21.74 7.99
CA GLY A 176 16.21 -23.00 8.74
C GLY A 176 16.00 -22.90 10.25
N ARG A 177 15.96 -21.69 10.83
CA ARG A 177 15.73 -21.45 12.26
C ARG A 177 14.92 -20.17 12.47
N LYS A 178 14.04 -20.18 13.48
CA LYS A 178 13.31 -18.98 13.94
C LYS A 178 14.08 -18.20 15.02
N TYR A 179 14.76 -18.91 15.91
CA TYR A 179 15.52 -18.38 17.03
C TYR A 179 16.98 -18.84 16.96
N THR A 180 17.90 -18.03 17.47
CA THR A 180 19.34 -18.34 17.47
C THR A 180 19.82 -18.76 18.85
N TRP A 181 19.13 -18.36 19.92
CA TRP A 181 19.48 -18.66 21.30
C TRP A 181 18.32 -19.29 22.08
N CYS A 182 18.64 -20.19 23.01
CA CYS A 182 17.72 -20.69 24.03
C CYS A 182 18.45 -20.88 25.37
N ASN A 183 17.81 -20.57 26.49
CA ASN A 183 18.40 -20.77 27.82
C ASN A 183 18.54 -22.24 28.27
N ALA A 184 18.03 -23.21 27.50
CA ALA A 184 18.12 -24.65 27.78
C ALA A 184 17.68 -25.07 29.21
N GLN A 185 16.72 -24.34 29.79
CA GLN A 185 16.16 -24.56 31.13
C GLN A 185 14.64 -24.77 31.04
N GLU A 186 14.04 -25.26 32.14
CA GLU A 186 12.60 -25.43 32.27
C GLU A 186 11.87 -24.08 32.06
N GLY A 187 10.85 -24.06 31.18
CA GLY A 187 10.20 -22.83 30.72
C GLY A 187 10.86 -22.13 29.52
N GLU A 188 11.87 -22.75 28.89
CA GLU A 188 12.62 -22.37 27.69
C GLU A 188 12.33 -20.97 27.10
N LYS A 189 13.25 -20.03 27.32
CA LYS A 189 13.24 -18.70 26.70
C LYS A 189 14.02 -18.75 25.40
N TRP A 190 13.35 -18.39 24.31
CA TRP A 190 13.91 -18.39 22.97
C TRP A 190 14.10 -16.95 22.47
N SER A 191 15.21 -16.65 21.79
CA SER A 191 15.43 -15.33 21.18
C SER A 191 16.28 -15.40 19.92
N ARG A 192 16.08 -14.45 18.99
CA ARG A 192 17.00 -14.16 17.88
C ARG A 192 17.87 -12.95 18.22
N ILE A 193 19.07 -13.22 18.72
CA ILE A 193 20.04 -12.21 19.16
C ILE A 193 21.36 -12.26 18.38
N ASP A 194 21.62 -13.37 17.70
CA ASP A 194 22.74 -13.50 16.77
C ASP A 194 22.30 -13.02 15.39
N ARG A 195 23.10 -12.16 14.75
CA ARG A 195 22.75 -11.54 13.46
C ARG A 195 23.95 -11.45 12.53
N VAL A 196 23.61 -11.38 11.23
CA VAL A 196 24.51 -10.89 10.20
C VAL A 196 23.84 -9.69 9.52
N LEU A 197 24.53 -8.55 9.53
CA LEU A 197 24.05 -7.27 9.05
C LEU A 197 24.99 -6.77 7.94
N LEU A 198 24.43 -6.42 6.76
CA LEU A 198 25.22 -6.09 5.57
C LEU A 198 24.85 -4.73 4.98
N ASN A 199 25.83 -3.93 4.57
CA ASN A 199 25.54 -2.81 3.68
C ASN A 199 25.03 -3.29 2.29
N PRO A 200 24.23 -2.49 1.56
CA PRO A 200 23.59 -2.91 0.31
C PRO A 200 24.56 -3.40 -0.78
N GLU A 201 25.79 -2.90 -0.81
CA GLU A 201 26.83 -3.22 -1.79
C GLU A 201 27.18 -4.71 -1.74
N TRP A 202 27.23 -5.31 -0.55
CA TRP A 202 27.42 -6.74 -0.38
C TRP A 202 26.31 -7.55 -1.07
N LEU A 203 25.06 -7.08 -1.00
CA LEU A 203 23.90 -7.73 -1.62
C LEU A 203 23.76 -7.46 -3.11
N GLN A 204 24.46 -6.45 -3.62
CA GLN A 204 24.58 -6.17 -5.06
C GLN A 204 25.65 -7.05 -5.68
N ARG A 205 26.77 -7.25 -4.97
CA ARG A 205 27.91 -8.04 -5.43
C ARG A 205 27.68 -9.54 -5.29
N PHE A 206 27.07 -9.98 -4.19
CA PHE A 206 26.93 -11.38 -3.83
C PHE A 206 25.47 -11.77 -3.63
N ASN A 207 25.10 -13.00 -3.99
CA ASN A 207 23.74 -13.51 -3.76
C ASN A 207 23.63 -14.20 -2.39
N PHE A 208 23.96 -13.48 -1.32
CA PHE A 208 24.02 -14.06 0.00
C PHE A 208 22.66 -14.44 0.59
N LYS A 209 22.69 -15.55 1.32
CA LYS A 209 21.63 -16.00 2.22
C LYS A 209 22.26 -16.35 3.57
N LEU A 210 21.45 -16.32 4.62
CA LEU A 210 21.89 -16.60 5.98
C LEU A 210 21.16 -17.83 6.51
N TRP A 211 21.90 -18.85 6.93
CA TRP A 211 21.35 -20.08 7.50
C TRP A 211 21.68 -20.20 8.98
N GLY A 212 20.68 -20.57 9.77
CA GLY A 212 20.86 -21.00 11.15
C GLY A 212 21.14 -22.49 11.21
N LEU A 213 22.35 -22.87 11.62
CA LEU A 213 22.77 -24.26 11.72
C LEU A 213 22.38 -24.87 13.08
N PRO A 214 22.41 -26.21 13.21
CA PRO A 214 22.17 -26.86 14.50
C PRO A 214 23.15 -26.42 15.59
N ARG A 215 22.62 -26.16 16.79
CA ARG A 215 23.36 -25.67 17.96
C ARG A 215 24.55 -26.54 18.40
N THR A 216 24.41 -27.86 18.29
CA THR A 216 25.37 -28.94 18.60
C THR A 216 26.14 -28.87 19.95
N CYS A 217 26.86 -27.81 20.27
CA CYS A 217 27.68 -27.66 21.48
C CYS A 217 27.64 -26.26 22.14
N SER A 218 26.70 -25.40 21.73
CA SER A 218 26.43 -24.08 22.33
C SER A 218 24.92 -23.90 22.54
N ASP A 219 24.53 -22.98 23.42
CA ASP A 219 23.15 -22.49 23.54
C ASP A 219 22.77 -21.55 22.37
N HIS A 220 23.76 -21.11 21.59
CA HIS A 220 23.60 -20.37 20.33
C HIS A 220 23.75 -21.24 19.08
N CYS A 221 23.00 -20.92 18.04
CA CYS A 221 23.10 -21.50 16.69
C CYS A 221 24.28 -20.87 15.93
N PRO A 222 25.12 -21.65 15.25
CA PRO A 222 26.04 -21.09 14.26
C PRO A 222 25.27 -20.45 13.10
N LEU A 223 25.69 -19.26 12.69
CA LEU A 223 25.17 -18.54 11.54
C LEU A 223 26.11 -18.69 10.35
N LEU A 224 25.60 -19.21 9.24
CA LEU A 224 26.35 -19.36 8.00
C LEU A 224 25.80 -18.38 6.96
N LEU A 225 26.58 -17.35 6.64
CA LEU A 225 26.37 -16.52 5.46
C LEU A 225 27.14 -17.17 4.31
N MET A 226 26.44 -17.52 3.22
CA MET A 226 27.06 -18.07 2.02
C MET A 226 26.25 -17.67 0.79
N GLU A 227 26.87 -17.73 -0.39
CA GLU A 227 26.13 -17.50 -1.62
C GLU A 227 25.17 -18.66 -1.87
N ASP A 228 23.95 -18.30 -2.29
CA ASP A 228 23.02 -19.28 -2.80
C ASP A 228 23.45 -19.65 -4.23
N GLU A 229 24.34 -20.63 -4.34
CA GLU A 229 24.82 -21.19 -5.63
C GLU A 229 23.70 -21.86 -6.44
N ARG A 230 22.58 -22.13 -5.79
CA ARG A 230 21.36 -22.67 -6.38
C ARG A 230 20.80 -21.69 -7.42
N ASP A 231 20.79 -22.10 -8.68
CA ASP A 231 20.23 -21.31 -9.78
C ASP A 231 18.70 -21.33 -9.77
N TRP A 232 18.09 -20.25 -9.28
CA TRP A 232 16.63 -20.07 -9.32
C TRP A 232 16.10 -19.60 -10.67
N GLY A 233 16.96 -19.53 -11.69
CA GLY A 233 16.69 -19.04 -13.02
C GLY A 233 16.74 -17.49 -13.12
N PRO A 234 16.50 -16.95 -14.33
CA PRO A 234 16.65 -15.52 -14.58
C PRO A 234 15.65 -14.70 -13.77
N ARG A 235 16.14 -13.61 -13.16
CA ARG A 235 15.28 -12.69 -12.41
C ARG A 235 14.12 -12.19 -13.29
N PRO A 236 12.87 -12.20 -12.79
CA PRO A 236 11.74 -11.70 -13.55
C PRO A 236 11.97 -10.23 -13.87
N PHE A 237 11.71 -9.87 -15.12
CA PHE A 237 11.81 -8.48 -15.56
C PHE A 237 10.79 -7.63 -14.82
N ARG A 238 11.23 -6.47 -14.35
CA ARG A 238 10.36 -5.44 -13.79
C ARG A 238 10.72 -4.13 -14.46
N PHE A 239 9.70 -3.44 -14.94
CA PHE A 239 9.85 -2.06 -15.39
C PHE A 239 10.32 -1.21 -14.21
N ILE A 240 11.27 -0.29 -14.41
CA ILE A 240 11.73 0.61 -13.35
C ILE A 240 11.10 1.97 -13.59
N ASN A 241 10.27 2.45 -12.66
CA ASN A 241 9.52 3.71 -12.83
C ASN A 241 10.44 4.93 -13.00
N ALA A 242 11.66 4.87 -12.46
CA ALA A 242 12.67 5.91 -12.65
C ALA A 242 13.21 5.99 -14.08
N TRP A 243 13.03 4.97 -14.93
CA TRP A 243 13.40 5.04 -16.35
C TRP A 243 12.71 6.20 -17.07
N ILE A 244 11.45 6.46 -16.73
CA ILE A 244 10.65 7.55 -17.33
C ILE A 244 11.25 8.94 -17.02
N MET A 245 12.10 9.06 -15.99
CA MET A 245 12.79 10.31 -15.67
C MET A 245 14.06 10.54 -16.50
N HIS A 246 14.51 9.53 -17.25
CA HIS A 246 15.66 9.67 -18.12
C HIS A 246 15.25 10.40 -19.41
N PRO A 247 15.95 11.47 -19.85
CA PRO A 247 15.53 12.30 -20.99
C PRO A 247 15.30 11.52 -22.28
N CYS A 248 16.16 10.53 -22.56
CA CYS A 248 16.08 9.74 -23.78
C CYS A 248 15.14 8.52 -23.69
N PHE A 249 14.45 8.29 -22.57
CA PHE A 249 13.68 7.06 -22.40
C PHE A 249 12.49 6.97 -23.38
N LEU A 250 11.74 8.06 -23.53
CA LEU A 250 10.58 8.10 -24.43
C LEU A 250 10.98 7.92 -25.89
N SER A 251 12.08 8.54 -26.33
CA SER A 251 12.56 8.38 -27.71
C SER A 251 13.02 6.96 -28.00
N VAL A 252 13.66 6.28 -27.04
CA VAL A 252 14.01 4.85 -27.15
C VAL A 252 12.76 3.98 -27.28
N MET A 253 11.73 4.26 -26.48
CA MET A 253 10.45 3.55 -26.52
C MET A 253 9.71 3.73 -27.84
N GLU A 254 9.59 4.97 -28.32
CA GLU A 254 8.93 5.31 -29.58
C GLU A 254 9.64 4.69 -30.77
N LYS A 255 10.97 4.83 -30.84
CA LYS A 255 11.80 4.22 -31.87
C LYS A 255 11.57 2.71 -31.94
N PHE A 256 11.63 2.02 -30.79
CA PHE A 256 11.40 0.58 -30.73
C PHE A 256 10.00 0.19 -31.24
N TRP A 257 8.97 0.93 -30.81
CA TRP A 257 7.58 0.59 -31.10
C TRP A 257 7.23 0.76 -32.58
N THR A 258 7.84 1.76 -33.23
CA THR A 258 7.66 2.08 -34.65
C THR A 258 8.49 1.16 -35.56
N GLU A 259 9.74 0.87 -35.21
CA GLU A 259 10.65 0.08 -36.05
C GLU A 259 10.34 -1.43 -36.03
N LYS A 260 9.86 -1.97 -34.90
CA LYS A 260 9.57 -3.40 -34.78
C LYS A 260 8.20 -3.75 -35.37
N ARG A 261 8.21 -4.31 -36.58
CA ARG A 261 7.02 -4.88 -37.23
C ARG A 261 6.86 -6.35 -36.84
N ILE A 262 5.65 -6.70 -36.38
CA ILE A 262 5.26 -8.06 -36.03
C ILE A 262 3.90 -8.31 -36.67
N THR A 263 3.72 -9.48 -37.27
CA THR A 263 2.48 -9.91 -37.92
C THR A 263 1.80 -11.01 -37.09
N GLY A 264 0.47 -11.05 -37.12
CA GLY A 264 -0.35 -12.00 -36.36
C GLY A 264 -1.63 -11.35 -35.85
N SER A 265 -2.37 -12.03 -34.97
CA SER A 265 -3.52 -11.45 -34.28
C SER A 265 -3.09 -10.28 -33.37
N ALA A 266 -4.00 -9.36 -33.06
CA ALA A 266 -3.70 -8.19 -32.23
C ALA A 266 -3.04 -8.56 -30.88
N GLY A 267 -3.56 -9.60 -30.22
CA GLY A 267 -2.98 -10.13 -28.98
C GLY A 267 -1.58 -10.72 -29.17
N TYR A 268 -1.34 -11.44 -30.27
CA TYR A 268 -0.02 -11.98 -30.61
C TYR A 268 1.01 -10.87 -30.87
N ILE A 269 0.62 -9.85 -31.64
CA ILE A 269 1.46 -8.68 -31.93
C ILE A 269 1.87 -7.99 -30.63
N LEU A 270 0.90 -7.68 -29.76
CA LEU A 270 1.16 -7.02 -28.48
C LEU A 270 2.09 -7.84 -27.59
N LEU A 271 1.81 -9.13 -27.40
CA LEU A 271 2.62 -10.03 -26.59
C LEU A 271 4.08 -10.09 -27.07
N HIS A 272 4.28 -10.27 -28.37
CA HIS A 272 5.62 -10.37 -28.94
C HIS A 272 6.37 -9.04 -28.93
N LYS A 273 5.70 -7.90 -29.17
CA LYS A 273 6.31 -6.58 -29.04
C LYS A 273 6.79 -6.34 -27.61
N LEU A 274 5.96 -6.64 -26.60
CA LEU A 274 6.34 -6.52 -25.20
C LEU A 274 7.49 -7.46 -24.82
N LYS A 275 7.51 -8.68 -25.35
CA LYS A 275 8.59 -9.66 -25.12
C LYS A 275 9.93 -9.17 -25.65
N LEU A 276 9.96 -8.62 -26.87
CA LEU A 276 11.16 -8.05 -27.47
C LEU A 276 11.60 -6.76 -26.76
N LEU A 277 10.65 -5.88 -26.43
CA LEU A 277 10.93 -4.63 -25.72
C LEU A 277 11.64 -4.88 -24.39
N LYS A 278 11.22 -5.91 -23.65
CA LYS A 278 11.86 -6.34 -22.40
C LYS A 278 13.37 -6.61 -22.60
N GLY A 279 13.79 -7.15 -23.73
CA GLY A 279 15.21 -7.38 -24.05
C GLY A 279 15.97 -6.06 -24.21
N GLU A 280 15.44 -5.17 -25.04
CA GLU A 280 16.01 -3.85 -25.29
C GLU A 280 16.11 -3.00 -24.02
N LEU A 281 15.06 -2.99 -23.20
CA LEU A 281 15.06 -2.24 -21.93
C LEU A 281 16.07 -2.78 -20.92
N LYS A 282 16.34 -4.08 -20.91
CA LYS A 282 17.40 -4.65 -20.07
C LYS A 282 18.78 -4.16 -20.50
N LYS A 283 19.05 -4.20 -21.81
CA LYS A 283 20.30 -3.73 -22.40
C LYS A 283 20.51 -2.24 -22.16
N TRP A 284 19.49 -1.43 -22.46
CA TRP A 284 19.50 0.01 -22.20
C TRP A 284 19.69 0.33 -20.71
N ASN A 285 19.08 -0.45 -19.81
CA ASN A 285 19.26 -0.24 -18.38
C ASN A 285 20.71 -0.49 -17.92
N SER A 286 21.39 -1.49 -18.47
CA SER A 286 22.80 -1.75 -18.13
C SER A 286 23.76 -0.75 -18.77
N GLU A 287 23.55 -0.40 -20.04
CA GLU A 287 24.51 0.38 -20.84
C GLU A 287 24.33 1.89 -20.69
N VAL A 288 23.09 2.37 -20.55
CA VAL A 288 22.77 3.81 -20.55
C VAL A 288 22.31 4.27 -19.18
N PHE A 289 21.29 3.61 -18.61
CA PHE A 289 20.72 4.05 -17.34
C PHE A 289 21.69 3.88 -16.17
N GLY A 290 22.30 2.69 -16.03
CA GLY A 290 23.37 2.41 -15.07
C GLY A 290 22.94 2.43 -13.60
N ASN A 291 23.93 2.49 -12.69
CA ASN A 291 23.71 2.54 -11.25
C ASN A 291 23.51 3.98 -10.75
N VAL A 292 22.26 4.33 -10.42
CA VAL A 292 21.89 5.67 -9.96
C VAL A 292 22.55 6.05 -8.63
N ALA A 293 22.77 5.09 -7.72
CA ALA A 293 23.38 5.37 -6.41
C ALA A 293 24.87 5.71 -6.55
N THR A 294 25.59 4.99 -7.40
CA THR A 294 27.00 5.28 -7.72
C THR A 294 27.13 6.64 -8.38
N LYS A 295 26.33 6.92 -9.41
CA LYS A 295 26.29 8.23 -10.09
C LYS A 295 25.98 9.38 -9.12
N LEU A 296 25.04 9.16 -8.18
CA LEU A 296 24.71 10.16 -7.15
C LEU A 296 25.92 10.44 -6.26
N LYS A 297 26.60 9.38 -5.80
CA LYS A 297 27.77 9.53 -4.93
C LYS A 297 28.92 10.25 -5.62
N GLU A 298 29.18 9.92 -6.88
CA GLU A 298 30.18 10.59 -7.72
C GLU A 298 29.87 12.10 -7.86
N ALA A 299 28.61 12.44 -8.17
CA ALA A 299 28.17 13.84 -8.29
C ALA A 299 28.24 14.60 -6.94
N GLU A 300 27.92 13.94 -5.82
CA GLU A 300 28.07 14.53 -4.48
C GLU A 300 29.54 14.80 -4.14
N VAL A 301 30.44 13.89 -4.50
CA VAL A 301 31.89 14.05 -4.29
C VAL A 301 32.44 15.19 -5.15
N GLU A 302 32.03 15.26 -6.43
CA GLU A 302 32.42 16.37 -7.31
C GLU A 302 31.91 17.72 -6.78
N LEU A 303 30.63 17.80 -6.38
CA LEU A 303 30.05 19.02 -5.81
C LEU A 303 30.80 19.46 -4.55
N HIS A 304 31.12 18.51 -3.67
CA HIS A 304 31.87 18.79 -2.46
C HIS A 304 33.29 19.30 -2.76
N GLY A 305 33.99 18.73 -3.75
CA GLY A 305 35.30 19.22 -4.18
C GLY A 305 35.25 20.66 -4.73
N ILE A 306 34.20 21.00 -5.49
CA ILE A 306 33.99 22.37 -5.98
C ILE A 306 33.67 23.31 -4.82
N ASP A 307 32.88 22.86 -3.84
CA ASP A 307 32.56 23.64 -2.64
C ASP A 307 33.82 23.95 -1.81
N ILE A 308 34.69 22.96 -1.58
CA ILE A 308 36.00 23.17 -0.92
C ILE A 308 36.85 24.20 -1.69
N THR A 309 36.91 24.07 -3.02
CA THR A 309 37.67 25.03 -3.85
C THR A 309 37.12 26.45 -3.73
N ALA A 310 35.80 26.59 -3.55
CA ALA A 310 35.12 27.88 -3.37
C ALA A 310 35.36 28.50 -1.99
N GLU A 311 35.73 27.70 -0.99
CA GLU A 311 36.11 28.17 0.35
C GLU A 311 37.53 28.75 0.36
N ASP A 312 38.44 28.21 -0.46
CA ASP A 312 39.83 28.66 -0.56
C ASP A 312 40.01 29.85 -1.52
N ARG A 313 39.33 29.84 -2.68
CA ARG A 313 39.40 30.93 -3.67
C ARG A 313 38.10 31.20 -4.39
N THR A 314 38.04 32.35 -5.04
CA THR A 314 36.94 32.67 -5.96
C THR A 314 36.92 31.67 -7.13
N LEU A 315 35.75 31.08 -7.38
CA LEU A 315 35.51 30.21 -8.53
C LEU A 315 35.50 31.01 -9.84
N SER A 316 36.10 30.45 -10.89
CA SER A 316 35.96 30.93 -12.27
C SER A 316 34.53 30.71 -12.79
N GLU A 317 34.14 31.38 -13.88
CA GLU A 317 32.79 31.21 -14.42
C GLU A 317 32.51 29.80 -14.96
N SER A 318 33.52 29.11 -15.49
CA SER A 318 33.38 27.69 -15.86
C SER A 318 33.08 26.81 -14.64
N GLU A 319 33.76 27.05 -13.51
CA GLU A 319 33.54 26.31 -12.26
C GLU A 319 32.19 26.62 -11.62
N LYS A 320 31.73 27.88 -11.66
CA LYS A 320 30.39 28.26 -11.20
C LYS A 320 29.30 27.58 -12.03
N ASN A 321 29.48 27.52 -13.35
CA ASN A 321 28.57 26.80 -14.24
C ASN A 321 28.56 25.30 -13.94
N ARG A 322 29.75 24.68 -13.79
CA ARG A 322 29.86 23.27 -13.44
C ARG A 322 29.22 22.96 -12.08
N ARG A 323 29.41 23.81 -11.07
CA ARG A 323 28.75 23.68 -9.76
C ARG A 323 27.23 23.65 -9.89
N ARG A 324 26.66 24.49 -10.76
CA ARG A 324 25.21 24.55 -11.01
C ARG A 324 24.70 23.28 -11.69
N GLU A 325 25.44 22.79 -12.67
CA GLU A 325 25.14 21.53 -13.38
C GLU A 325 25.15 20.34 -12.43
N VAL A 326 26.25 20.14 -11.70
CA VAL A 326 26.43 19.00 -10.78
C VAL A 326 25.39 19.05 -9.67
N ARG A 327 25.06 20.23 -9.14
CA ARG A 327 23.96 20.39 -8.16
C ARG A 327 22.59 19.97 -8.74
N GLY A 328 22.34 20.27 -10.02
CA GLY A 328 21.16 19.79 -10.75
C GLY A 328 21.16 18.27 -10.93
N GLU A 329 22.31 17.68 -11.23
CA GLU A 329 22.50 16.23 -11.35
C GLU A 329 22.26 15.51 -10.02
N VAL A 330 22.84 15.99 -8.91
CA VAL A 330 22.60 15.46 -7.56
C VAL A 330 21.11 15.43 -7.23
N TRP A 331 20.38 16.52 -7.51
CA TRP A 331 18.94 16.57 -7.26
C TRP A 331 18.16 15.57 -8.12
N LYS A 332 18.51 15.47 -9.41
CA LYS A 332 17.86 14.53 -10.34
C LYS A 332 18.11 13.07 -9.95
N LEU A 333 19.37 12.71 -9.67
CA LEU A 333 19.77 11.36 -9.28
C LEU A 333 19.17 10.96 -7.94
N SER A 334 19.09 11.88 -6.97
CA SER A 334 18.40 11.67 -5.70
C SER A 334 16.94 11.28 -5.88
N ARG A 335 16.19 12.03 -6.71
CA ARG A 335 14.79 11.71 -7.02
C ARG A 335 14.61 10.39 -7.78
N MET A 336 15.54 10.06 -8.68
CA MET A 336 15.51 8.78 -9.39
C MET A 336 15.72 7.62 -8.43
N LEU A 337 16.69 7.73 -7.52
CA LEU A 337 16.98 6.73 -6.49
C LEU A 337 15.79 6.54 -5.55
N GLU A 338 15.17 7.63 -5.11
CA GLU A 338 13.95 7.63 -4.31
C GLU A 338 12.81 6.87 -5.00
N ARG A 339 12.53 7.15 -6.29
CA ARG A 339 11.50 6.42 -7.06
C ARG A 339 11.77 4.92 -7.17
N ILE A 340 13.03 4.53 -7.34
CA ILE A 340 13.43 3.11 -7.38
C ILE A 340 13.05 2.43 -6.06
N TRP A 341 13.36 3.06 -4.93
CA TRP A 341 13.05 2.51 -3.62
C TRP A 341 11.56 2.51 -3.31
N HIS A 342 10.85 3.57 -3.67
CA HIS A 342 9.39 3.64 -3.56
C HIS A 342 8.74 2.46 -4.30
N GLN A 343 9.12 2.24 -5.56
CA GLN A 343 8.58 1.13 -6.36
C GLN A 343 8.91 -0.25 -5.75
N LYS A 344 10.15 -0.44 -5.27
CA LYS A 344 10.55 -1.68 -4.59
C LYS A 344 9.76 -1.91 -3.30
N SER A 345 9.36 -0.86 -2.60
CA SER A 345 8.58 -0.95 -1.37
C SER A 345 7.10 -1.30 -1.60
N ARG A 346 6.51 -0.93 -2.76
CA ARG A 346 5.06 -0.92 -3.08
C ARG A 346 4.15 -0.42 -1.94
N VAL A 347 4.53 0.68 -1.28
CA VAL A 347 3.73 1.43 -0.30
C VAL A 347 3.04 2.60 -1.03
N ASN A 348 1.81 2.99 -0.64
CA ASN A 348 1.12 4.13 -1.25
C ASN A 348 1.63 5.47 -0.71
N TRP A 349 2.12 6.34 -1.61
CA TRP A 349 2.71 7.65 -1.31
C TRP A 349 1.77 8.61 -0.57
N ILE A 350 0.47 8.58 -0.91
CA ILE A 350 -0.57 9.50 -0.41
C ILE A 350 -0.72 9.49 1.11
N LEU A 351 -0.23 8.45 1.80
CA LEU A 351 -0.32 8.36 3.25
C LEU A 351 0.87 8.98 4.02
N ASN A 352 2.04 9.27 3.41
CA ASN A 352 3.26 9.42 4.24
C ASN A 352 4.34 10.48 3.88
N GLY A 353 4.20 11.32 2.86
CA GLY A 353 5.04 12.54 2.69
C GLY A 353 6.57 12.36 2.72
N ASP A 354 7.30 13.49 2.84
CA ASP A 354 8.77 13.72 2.67
C ASP A 354 9.74 12.86 3.53
N ARG A 355 9.63 11.53 3.49
CA ARG A 355 10.54 10.63 4.21
C ARG A 355 11.60 10.04 3.30
N ASN A 356 12.82 9.99 3.82
CA ASN A 356 14.03 9.53 3.13
C ASN A 356 13.94 8.07 2.60
N THR A 357 14.87 7.73 1.71
CA THR A 357 15.04 6.39 1.12
C THR A 357 15.03 5.26 2.16
N LYS A 358 15.49 5.51 3.40
CA LYS A 358 15.65 4.51 4.47
C LYS A 358 14.35 3.80 4.83
N PHE A 359 13.22 4.50 4.84
CA PHE A 359 11.91 3.88 5.07
C PHE A 359 11.55 2.86 3.97
N PHE A 360 11.79 3.23 2.71
CA PHE A 360 11.51 2.36 1.57
C PHE A 360 12.43 1.15 1.53
N HIS A 361 13.69 1.29 1.95
CA HIS A 361 14.62 0.17 2.14
C HIS A 361 14.07 -0.84 3.16
N VAL A 362 13.65 -0.39 4.34
CA VAL A 362 13.11 -1.27 5.39
C VAL A 362 11.87 -2.03 4.92
N MET A 363 10.95 -1.34 4.23
CA MET A 363 9.72 -1.96 3.71
C MET A 363 10.00 -2.94 2.56
N ALA A 364 10.92 -2.59 1.65
CA ALA A 364 11.34 -3.47 0.56
C ALA A 364 12.04 -4.74 1.10
N SER A 365 12.92 -4.59 2.09
CA SER A 365 13.60 -5.70 2.77
C SER A 365 12.61 -6.59 3.49
N SER A 366 11.70 -6.03 4.31
CA SER A 366 10.65 -6.81 4.99
C SER A 366 9.77 -7.61 4.01
N ARG A 367 9.41 -7.02 2.87
CA ARG A 367 8.64 -7.71 1.82
C ARG A 367 9.45 -8.80 1.12
N ARG A 368 10.72 -8.55 0.81
CA ARG A 368 11.62 -9.57 0.25
C ARG A 368 11.73 -10.76 1.20
N ASN A 369 11.78 -10.49 2.50
CA ASN A 369 11.84 -11.50 3.56
C ASN A 369 10.56 -12.34 3.61
N ARG A 370 9.39 -11.70 3.52
CA ARG A 370 8.10 -12.41 3.56
C ARG A 370 7.80 -13.22 2.29
N ASN A 371 8.26 -12.73 1.14
CA ASN A 371 7.87 -13.28 -0.15
C ASN A 371 8.92 -14.21 -0.80
N SER A 372 10.06 -14.48 -0.15
CA SER A 372 11.06 -15.40 -0.70
C SER A 372 10.63 -16.85 -0.48
N ILE A 373 10.46 -17.60 -1.56
CA ILE A 373 10.25 -19.05 -1.52
C ILE A 373 11.65 -19.69 -1.53
N ASN A 374 12.03 -20.36 -0.45
CA ASN A 374 13.33 -21.06 -0.35
C ASN A 374 13.19 -22.59 -0.43
N SER A 375 11.98 -23.10 -0.18
CA SER A 375 11.60 -24.50 -0.28
C SER A 375 10.08 -24.60 -0.37
N ILE A 376 9.60 -25.72 -0.89
CA ILE A 376 8.18 -26.11 -0.84
C ILE A 376 8.09 -27.52 -0.28
N SER A 377 7.00 -27.82 0.43
CA SER A 377 6.74 -29.17 0.93
C SER A 377 5.64 -29.79 0.10
N ILE A 378 5.91 -30.97 -0.47
CA ILE A 378 4.94 -31.75 -1.25
C ILE A 378 4.87 -33.12 -0.60
N ASP A 379 3.67 -33.50 -0.13
CA ASP A 379 3.42 -34.78 0.53
C ASP A 379 4.38 -35.08 1.70
N GLY A 380 4.74 -34.03 2.45
CA GLY A 380 5.64 -34.12 3.60
C GLY A 380 7.14 -34.13 3.25
N VAL A 381 7.49 -34.09 1.95
CA VAL A 381 8.88 -34.01 1.48
C VAL A 381 9.24 -32.56 1.16
N ASP A 382 10.26 -32.05 1.85
CA ASP A 382 10.78 -30.71 1.61
C ASP A 382 11.69 -30.65 0.39
N MET A 383 11.20 -30.06 -0.69
CA MET A 383 11.98 -29.74 -1.88
C MET A 383 12.72 -28.41 -1.68
N LYS A 384 14.05 -28.46 -1.73
CA LYS A 384 14.94 -27.30 -1.50
C LYS A 384 15.74 -26.89 -2.74
N GLU A 385 15.79 -27.76 -3.76
CA GLU A 385 16.57 -27.51 -4.97
C GLU A 385 15.74 -26.71 -5.98
N PRO A 386 16.23 -25.60 -6.56
CA PRO A 386 15.40 -24.70 -7.34
C PRO A 386 14.73 -25.36 -8.51
N GLU A 387 15.43 -26.26 -9.21
CA GLU A 387 14.87 -26.95 -10.37
C GLU A 387 13.67 -27.81 -9.96
N THR A 388 13.79 -28.55 -8.85
CA THR A 388 12.69 -29.33 -8.29
C THR A 388 11.53 -28.46 -7.83
N VAL A 389 11.81 -27.33 -7.18
CA VAL A 389 10.79 -26.36 -6.74
C VAL A 389 10.08 -25.73 -7.93
N ARG A 390 10.84 -25.32 -8.97
CA ARG A 390 10.31 -24.71 -10.21
C ARG A 390 9.48 -25.71 -10.98
N LEU A 391 9.97 -26.93 -11.19
CA LEU A 391 9.26 -28.01 -11.86
C LEU A 391 7.98 -28.36 -11.10
N ALA A 392 8.03 -28.45 -9.78
CA ALA A 392 6.86 -28.74 -8.97
C ALA A 392 5.81 -27.62 -9.05
N VAL A 393 6.21 -26.35 -8.98
CA VAL A 393 5.31 -25.20 -9.17
C VAL A 393 4.74 -25.19 -10.60
N LEU A 394 5.59 -25.38 -11.61
CA LEU A 394 5.18 -25.46 -13.01
C LEU A 394 4.20 -26.60 -13.22
N GLN A 395 4.49 -27.78 -12.69
CA GLN A 395 3.65 -28.95 -12.86
C GLN A 395 2.33 -28.81 -12.09
N HIS A 396 2.35 -28.19 -10.91
CA HIS A 396 1.15 -27.82 -10.18
C HIS A 396 0.23 -26.96 -11.05
N PHE A 397 0.72 -25.81 -11.54
CA PHE A 397 -0.10 -24.92 -12.38
C PHE A 397 -0.37 -25.50 -13.78
N ARG A 398 0.54 -26.27 -14.37
CA ARG A 398 0.30 -26.91 -15.66
C ARG A 398 -0.81 -27.93 -15.56
N ARG A 399 -0.79 -28.82 -14.56
CA ARG A 399 -1.91 -29.74 -14.29
C ARG A 399 -3.21 -28.99 -14.08
N GLN A 400 -3.11 -27.77 -13.54
CA GLN A 400 -4.25 -26.90 -13.42
C GLN A 400 -4.73 -26.48 -14.80
N PHE A 401 -3.94 -25.76 -15.57
CA PHE A 401 -4.38 -25.27 -16.88
C PHE A 401 -4.42 -26.34 -18.00
N THR A 402 -4.28 -27.64 -17.69
CA THR A 402 -4.41 -28.72 -18.68
C THR A 402 -5.83 -29.25 -18.68
N GLU A 403 -6.51 -29.08 -19.80
CA GLU A 403 -7.88 -29.57 -20.01
C GLU A 403 -7.87 -31.07 -20.35
N SER A 404 -8.71 -31.85 -19.69
CA SER A 404 -8.83 -33.30 -19.92
C SER A 404 -9.88 -33.68 -20.97
N TRP A 405 -10.53 -32.69 -21.59
CA TRP A 405 -11.60 -32.93 -22.56
C TRP A 405 -11.03 -33.14 -23.96
N ALA A 406 -11.22 -34.35 -24.50
CA ALA A 406 -10.81 -34.68 -25.86
C ALA A 406 -11.63 -33.92 -26.93
N ILE A 407 -12.87 -33.56 -26.62
CA ILE A 407 -13.78 -32.77 -27.48
C ILE A 407 -14.48 -31.76 -26.58
N ARG A 408 -14.36 -30.46 -26.89
CA ARG A 408 -15.14 -29.42 -26.20
C ARG A 408 -16.60 -29.46 -26.68
N PRO A 409 -17.59 -29.41 -25.78
CA PRO A 409 -18.97 -29.23 -26.17
C PRO A 409 -19.13 -27.85 -26.80
N THR A 410 -19.81 -27.83 -27.94
CA THR A 410 -20.21 -26.62 -28.63
C THR A 410 -21.56 -26.16 -28.09
N LEU A 411 -21.72 -24.85 -27.86
CA LEU A 411 -23.03 -24.28 -27.49
C LEU A 411 -23.99 -24.47 -28.68
N GLY A 412 -25.07 -25.21 -28.45
CA GLY A 412 -26.18 -25.40 -29.40
C GLY A 412 -27.40 -24.52 -29.04
N GLY A 413 -28.34 -24.38 -29.97
CA GLY A 413 -29.60 -23.63 -29.78
C GLY A 413 -29.51 -22.13 -30.08
N ILE A 414 -30.53 -21.38 -29.67
CA ILE A 414 -30.72 -19.94 -29.94
C ILE A 414 -29.63 -19.04 -29.33
N PHE A 415 -28.85 -19.58 -28.37
CA PHE A 415 -27.72 -18.89 -27.73
C PHE A 415 -26.37 -19.14 -28.43
N LYS A 416 -26.36 -19.84 -29.57
CA LYS A 416 -25.14 -20.05 -30.36
C LYS A 416 -24.53 -18.75 -30.86
N SER A 417 -25.35 -17.69 -30.97
CA SER A 417 -24.92 -16.36 -31.39
C SER A 417 -25.78 -15.28 -30.74
N VAL A 418 -25.14 -14.23 -30.23
CA VAL A 418 -25.81 -12.98 -29.81
C VAL A 418 -26.06 -12.02 -30.98
N THR A 419 -25.72 -12.41 -32.22
CA THR A 419 -25.87 -11.59 -33.44
C THR A 419 -27.27 -11.06 -33.71
N ALA A 420 -28.31 -11.70 -33.16
CA ALA A 420 -29.70 -11.27 -33.33
C ALA A 420 -30.15 -10.22 -32.30
N SER A 421 -29.30 -9.86 -31.33
CA SER A 421 -29.56 -8.82 -30.34
C SER A 421 -29.11 -7.47 -30.87
N ASP A 422 -29.91 -6.42 -30.65
CA ASP A 422 -29.53 -5.03 -30.94
C ASP A 422 -28.25 -4.60 -30.18
N ALA A 423 -27.89 -5.31 -29.11
CA ALA A 423 -26.65 -5.08 -28.34
C ALA A 423 -25.40 -5.73 -28.98
N PHE A 424 -25.54 -6.50 -30.06
CA PHE A 424 -24.39 -7.15 -30.71
C PHE A 424 -23.44 -6.15 -31.37
N SER A 425 -24.00 -5.13 -32.03
CA SER A 425 -23.22 -4.03 -32.61
C SER A 425 -22.42 -3.28 -31.55
N ASP A 426 -22.96 -3.16 -30.32
CA ASP A 426 -22.27 -2.51 -29.21
C ASP A 426 -21.14 -3.38 -28.64
N LEU A 427 -21.29 -4.71 -28.68
CA LEU A 427 -20.26 -5.66 -28.20
C LEU A 427 -19.11 -5.86 -29.19
N GLU A 428 -19.34 -5.69 -30.49
CA GLU A 428 -18.31 -5.71 -31.53
C GLU A 428 -17.77 -4.31 -31.89
N ALA A 429 -18.28 -3.25 -31.27
CA ALA A 429 -17.78 -1.90 -31.50
C ALA A 429 -16.31 -1.76 -31.11
N ASP A 430 -15.54 -1.03 -31.92
CA ASP A 430 -14.18 -0.66 -31.58
C ASP A 430 -14.16 0.21 -30.31
N PHE A 431 -13.23 -0.08 -29.40
CA PHE A 431 -13.04 0.74 -28.21
C PHE A 431 -12.72 2.18 -28.61
N SER A 432 -13.50 3.13 -28.09
CA SER A 432 -13.24 4.55 -28.30
C SER A 432 -11.96 4.98 -27.58
N ALA A 433 -11.29 6.00 -28.11
CA ALA A 433 -10.12 6.59 -27.44
C ALA A 433 -10.44 7.08 -26.02
N CYS A 434 -11.69 7.50 -25.79
CA CYS A 434 -12.19 7.91 -24.48
C CYS A 434 -12.28 6.74 -23.50
N GLU A 435 -12.81 5.58 -23.91
CA GLU A 435 -12.88 4.37 -23.08
C GLU A 435 -11.50 3.83 -22.75
N VAL A 436 -10.59 3.79 -23.74
CA VAL A 436 -9.20 3.38 -23.52
C VAL A 436 -8.53 4.31 -22.51
N ARG A 437 -8.71 5.63 -22.66
CA ARG A 437 -8.15 6.62 -21.72
C ARG A 437 -8.76 6.49 -20.34
N ALA A 438 -10.07 6.29 -20.23
CA ALA A 438 -10.76 6.10 -18.95
C ALA A 438 -10.25 4.84 -18.24
N ALA A 439 -10.15 3.71 -18.94
CA ALA A 439 -9.61 2.46 -18.40
C ALA A 439 -8.16 2.59 -17.92
N ILE A 440 -7.31 3.33 -18.66
CA ILE A 440 -5.94 3.63 -18.24
C ILE A 440 -5.90 4.51 -16.99
N MET A 441 -6.77 5.52 -16.90
CA MET A 441 -6.82 6.46 -15.77
C MET A 441 -7.46 5.85 -14.51
N ASP A 442 -8.31 4.84 -14.66
CA ASP A 442 -8.89 4.07 -13.55
C ASP A 442 -7.89 3.06 -12.95
N CYS A 443 -6.81 2.73 -13.65
CA CYS A 443 -5.74 1.92 -13.08
C CYS A 443 -4.99 2.72 -12.01
N ASP A 444 -4.77 2.11 -10.83
CA ASP A 444 -3.80 2.63 -9.85
C ASP A 444 -2.44 2.77 -10.57
N GLY A 445 -1.87 3.98 -10.57
CA GLY A 445 -0.62 4.28 -11.27
C GLY A 445 0.59 3.41 -10.87
N ASN A 446 0.46 2.53 -9.88
CA ASN A 446 1.44 1.53 -9.48
C ASN A 446 0.94 0.06 -9.50
N LYS A 447 -0.25 -0.26 -10.05
CA LYS A 447 -0.80 -1.65 -10.10
C LYS A 447 -1.56 -1.95 -11.39
N ALA A 448 -1.77 -3.25 -11.65
CA ALA A 448 -2.70 -3.74 -12.67
C ALA A 448 -4.10 -3.99 -12.05
N PRO A 449 -5.19 -3.86 -12.83
CA PRO A 449 -6.56 -4.17 -12.37
C PRO A 449 -6.79 -5.69 -12.17
N GLY A 450 -7.61 -6.11 -11.19
CA GLY A 450 -7.99 -7.52 -10.96
C GLY A 450 -9.21 -7.71 -10.02
N PRO A 451 -9.96 -8.84 -10.08
CA PRO A 451 -11.25 -9.08 -9.40
C PRO A 451 -11.14 -9.69 -7.97
N ASP A 452 -12.16 -9.50 -7.12
CA ASP A 452 -12.22 -9.86 -5.67
C ASP A 452 -12.76 -11.30 -5.32
N ASP A 453 -12.54 -11.77 -4.08
CA ASP A 453 -12.41 -13.18 -3.59
C ASP A 453 -13.67 -14.06 -3.21
N ASP A 454 -14.95 -13.66 -3.36
CA ASP A 454 -16.12 -14.48 -2.90
C ASP A 454 -17.20 -14.72 -3.99
N SER A 455 -17.62 -15.98 -4.23
CA SER A 455 -18.57 -16.39 -5.31
C SER A 455 -19.81 -17.16 -4.79
N MET A 456 -20.98 -16.98 -5.43
CA MET A 456 -22.27 -17.63 -5.10
C MET A 456 -22.87 -18.34 -6.32
N LEU A 457 -23.42 -19.54 -6.13
CA LEU A 457 -24.00 -20.39 -7.18
C LEU A 457 -25.46 -20.72 -6.84
N PHE A 458 -26.33 -20.71 -7.85
CA PHE A 458 -27.75 -21.04 -7.73
C PHE A 458 -28.09 -22.22 -8.65
N CYS A 459 -28.94 -23.13 -8.18
CA CYS A 459 -29.52 -24.22 -8.95
C CYS A 459 -30.88 -24.61 -8.38
N GLU A 460 -31.63 -25.41 -9.13
CA GLU A 460 -32.81 -26.08 -8.60
C GLU A 460 -32.37 -27.18 -7.62
N ALA A 461 -33.28 -27.58 -6.73
CA ALA A 461 -33.03 -28.62 -5.74
C ALA A 461 -33.14 -30.02 -6.35
N ASP A 462 -32.40 -30.21 -7.44
CA ASP A 462 -32.31 -31.43 -8.20
C ASP A 462 -30.92 -32.05 -8.01
N LEU A 463 -30.89 -33.34 -7.67
CA LEU A 463 -29.64 -34.03 -7.32
C LEU A 463 -28.69 -34.10 -8.52
N ASP A 464 -29.22 -34.24 -9.73
CA ASP A 464 -28.39 -34.25 -10.93
C ASP A 464 -27.75 -32.87 -11.13
N GLN A 465 -28.48 -31.77 -11.00
CA GLN A 465 -27.89 -30.41 -11.07
C GLN A 465 -26.79 -30.19 -10.02
N ILE A 466 -26.96 -30.69 -8.79
CA ILE A 466 -25.96 -30.58 -7.73
C ILE A 466 -24.70 -31.39 -8.06
N VAL A 467 -24.87 -32.58 -8.65
CA VAL A 467 -23.75 -33.37 -9.18
C VAL A 467 -23.04 -32.63 -10.31
N HIS A 468 -23.77 -31.96 -11.20
CA HIS A 468 -23.17 -31.13 -12.26
C HIS A 468 -22.39 -29.96 -11.68
N ILE A 469 -22.91 -29.27 -10.67
CA ILE A 469 -22.17 -28.20 -9.96
C ILE A 469 -20.91 -28.77 -9.33
N LYS A 470 -20.99 -29.90 -8.62
CA LYS A 470 -19.81 -30.56 -8.06
C LYS A 470 -18.78 -30.89 -9.15
N ARG A 471 -19.23 -31.38 -10.32
CA ARG A 471 -18.37 -31.66 -11.48
C ARG A 471 -17.75 -30.38 -12.03
N VAL A 472 -18.49 -29.30 -12.19
CA VAL A 472 -17.98 -28.00 -12.69
C VAL A 472 -16.98 -27.40 -11.72
N LEU A 473 -17.31 -27.39 -10.42
CA LEU A 473 -16.42 -26.96 -9.35
C LEU A 473 -15.15 -27.81 -9.33
N ARG A 474 -15.27 -29.12 -9.55
CA ARG A 474 -14.14 -30.02 -9.68
C ARG A 474 -13.32 -29.74 -10.94
N CYS A 475 -13.96 -29.49 -12.08
CA CYS A 475 -13.31 -29.04 -13.30
C CYS A 475 -12.59 -27.71 -13.06
N PHE A 476 -13.16 -26.78 -12.30
CA PHE A 476 -12.51 -25.53 -11.93
C PHE A 476 -11.30 -25.76 -11.02
N GLU A 477 -11.40 -26.59 -9.97
CA GLU A 477 -10.24 -27.01 -9.17
C GLU A 477 -9.18 -27.72 -10.03
N ILE A 478 -9.60 -28.45 -11.06
CA ILE A 478 -8.70 -29.12 -11.96
C ILE A 478 -8.11 -28.13 -12.95
N LEU A 479 -8.84 -27.09 -13.40
CA LEU A 479 -8.45 -26.15 -14.47
C LEU A 479 -7.66 -24.93 -13.96
N SER A 480 -7.95 -24.51 -12.74
CA SER A 480 -7.34 -23.33 -12.07
C SER A 480 -6.40 -23.70 -10.93
N GLY A 481 -6.54 -24.94 -10.42
CA GLY A 481 -6.21 -25.50 -9.11
C GLY A 481 -5.79 -24.63 -7.95
N MET A 482 -6.54 -23.56 -7.84
CA MET A 482 -7.13 -23.24 -6.57
C MET A 482 -7.97 -24.43 -6.08
N ARG A 483 -7.86 -24.73 -4.79
CA ARG A 483 -8.74 -25.71 -4.14
C ARG A 483 -9.97 -24.99 -3.63
N ILE A 484 -11.14 -25.57 -3.89
CA ILE A 484 -12.37 -25.11 -3.29
C ILE A 484 -12.35 -25.53 -1.84
N ASN A 485 -12.56 -24.54 -0.99
CA ASN A 485 -12.58 -24.74 0.43
C ASN A 485 -13.99 -25.22 0.84
N PHE A 486 -14.30 -26.50 0.60
CA PHE A 486 -15.62 -27.06 0.91
C PHE A 486 -15.97 -27.00 2.41
N HIS A 487 -14.95 -26.93 3.30
CA HIS A 487 -15.16 -26.74 4.73
C HIS A 487 -15.61 -25.32 5.12
N LYS A 488 -15.39 -24.33 4.24
CA LYS A 488 -15.94 -22.96 4.34
C LYS A 488 -17.13 -22.72 3.41
N SER A 489 -17.38 -23.60 2.43
CA SER A 489 -18.57 -23.59 1.60
C SER A 489 -19.79 -24.09 2.38
N VAL A 490 -20.96 -23.61 2.00
CA VAL A 490 -22.23 -24.00 2.60
C VAL A 490 -23.30 -24.16 1.51
N VAL A 491 -24.26 -25.05 1.75
CA VAL A 491 -25.44 -25.27 0.91
C VAL A 491 -26.67 -24.84 1.67
N CYS A 492 -27.63 -24.25 0.96
CA CYS A 492 -28.85 -23.73 1.56
C CYS A 492 -30.04 -23.94 0.63
N GLY A 493 -31.12 -24.49 1.18
CA GLY A 493 -32.36 -24.78 0.47
C GLY A 493 -33.40 -23.71 0.70
N VAL A 494 -34.10 -23.31 -0.36
CA VAL A 494 -35.28 -22.44 -0.30
C VAL A 494 -36.49 -23.23 -0.76
N GLY A 495 -37.36 -23.62 0.18
CA GLY A 495 -38.51 -24.47 -0.13
C GLY A 495 -38.16 -25.93 -0.44
N VAL A 496 -37.00 -26.40 0.04
CA VAL A 496 -36.49 -27.77 -0.15
C VAL A 496 -36.66 -28.53 1.16
N ASP A 497 -37.04 -29.80 1.10
CA ASP A 497 -37.10 -30.65 2.28
C ASP A 497 -35.70 -30.90 2.86
N VAL A 498 -35.65 -31.20 4.16
CA VAL A 498 -34.38 -31.31 4.90
C VAL A 498 -33.54 -32.49 4.41
N GLU A 499 -34.17 -33.57 3.95
CA GLU A 499 -33.51 -34.80 3.54
C GLU A 499 -32.82 -34.62 2.17
N ALA A 500 -33.50 -33.99 1.21
CA ALA A 500 -32.91 -33.57 -0.06
C ALA A 500 -31.79 -32.55 0.15
N LEU A 501 -31.95 -31.58 1.05
CA LEU A 501 -30.92 -30.58 1.34
C LEU A 501 -29.64 -31.19 1.95
N LEU A 502 -29.80 -32.16 2.85
CA LEU A 502 -28.69 -32.93 3.42
C LEU A 502 -27.98 -33.74 2.33
N SER A 503 -28.74 -34.39 1.46
CA SER A 503 -28.21 -35.14 0.31
C SER A 503 -27.39 -34.24 -0.62
N CYS A 504 -27.88 -33.03 -0.91
CA CYS A 504 -27.15 -32.04 -1.71
C CYS A 504 -25.85 -31.57 -1.05
N ALA A 505 -25.85 -31.36 0.26
CA ALA A 505 -24.67 -30.94 1.00
C ALA A 505 -23.62 -32.06 1.11
N ASP A 506 -24.06 -33.30 1.29
CA ASP A 506 -23.20 -34.49 1.26
C ASP A 506 -22.57 -34.68 -0.12
N ILE A 507 -23.35 -34.49 -1.19
CA ILE A 507 -22.80 -34.48 -2.55
C ILE A 507 -21.77 -33.36 -2.67
N LEU A 508 -22.02 -32.14 -2.20
CA LEU A 508 -21.04 -31.04 -2.33
C LEU A 508 -19.91 -31.06 -1.30
N ASN A 509 -19.86 -32.04 -0.38
CA ASN A 509 -18.90 -32.12 0.72
C ASN A 509 -18.85 -30.85 1.60
N CYS A 510 -19.99 -30.18 1.78
CA CYS A 510 -20.07 -28.91 2.49
C CYS A 510 -21.13 -28.95 3.59
N LYS A 511 -21.24 -27.87 4.38
CA LYS A 511 -22.20 -27.83 5.49
C LYS A 511 -23.55 -27.30 5.01
N VAL A 512 -24.64 -27.87 5.51
CA VAL A 512 -25.96 -27.21 5.39
C VAL A 512 -25.98 -25.97 6.26
N GLN A 513 -26.47 -24.86 5.71
CA GLN A 513 -26.76 -23.64 6.45
C GLN A 513 -28.17 -23.16 6.11
N GLY A 514 -28.95 -22.78 7.13
CA GLY A 514 -30.28 -22.22 6.94
C GLY A 514 -30.25 -20.73 6.58
N LEU A 515 -31.27 -20.25 5.88
CA LEU A 515 -31.53 -18.82 5.76
C LEU A 515 -32.12 -18.28 7.07
N PRO A 516 -31.70 -17.09 7.56
CA PRO A 516 -30.77 -16.18 6.91
C PRO A 516 -29.28 -16.45 7.21
N MET A 517 -28.42 -16.35 6.19
CA MET A 517 -26.96 -16.55 6.31
C MET A 517 -26.16 -15.28 5.96
N LYS A 518 -24.91 -15.15 6.41
CA LYS A 518 -24.08 -13.96 6.13
C LYS A 518 -23.21 -14.16 4.88
N PHE A 519 -23.48 -13.41 3.80
CA PHE A 519 -22.70 -13.41 2.54
C PHE A 519 -22.22 -12.00 2.21
N LEU A 520 -20.91 -11.81 1.95
CA LEU A 520 -20.27 -10.49 1.76
C LEU A 520 -20.58 -9.45 2.88
N GLY A 521 -20.91 -9.95 4.08
CA GLY A 521 -21.32 -9.14 5.21
C GLY A 521 -22.80 -8.74 5.25
N LEU A 522 -23.64 -9.30 4.38
CA LEU A 522 -25.10 -9.11 4.30
C LEU A 522 -25.84 -10.38 4.73
N PRO A 523 -26.97 -10.30 5.45
CA PRO A 523 -27.81 -11.47 5.69
C PRO A 523 -28.67 -11.80 4.47
N LEU A 524 -28.26 -12.83 3.73
CA LEU A 524 -28.96 -13.44 2.62
C LEU A 524 -30.14 -14.27 3.13
N GLY A 525 -31.32 -14.15 2.50
CA GLY A 525 -32.53 -14.90 2.88
C GLY A 525 -33.29 -14.38 4.11
N ALA A 526 -32.80 -13.30 4.73
CA ALA A 526 -33.53 -12.61 5.79
C ALA A 526 -34.67 -11.79 5.17
N ASN A 527 -35.83 -11.74 5.82
CA ASN A 527 -36.96 -10.95 5.35
C ASN A 527 -36.51 -9.48 5.13
N PRO A 528 -36.48 -8.98 3.89
CA PRO A 528 -35.96 -7.65 3.59
C PRO A 528 -36.88 -6.53 4.13
N GLY A 529 -38.11 -6.84 4.54
CA GLY A 529 -39.00 -5.92 5.26
C GLY A 529 -38.65 -5.74 6.75
N ARG A 530 -37.81 -6.60 7.37
CA ARG A 530 -37.46 -6.49 8.79
C ARG A 530 -36.24 -5.59 9.02
N LYS A 531 -36.33 -4.65 9.98
CA LYS A 531 -35.25 -3.72 10.35
C LYS A 531 -33.96 -4.40 10.82
N SER A 532 -34.07 -5.58 11.45
CA SER A 532 -32.94 -6.39 11.92
C SER A 532 -32.10 -6.98 10.78
N THR A 533 -32.72 -7.35 9.65
CA THR A 533 -32.07 -7.85 8.43
C THR A 533 -31.03 -6.86 7.93
N TRP A 534 -31.38 -5.59 7.87
CA TRP A 534 -30.46 -4.58 7.38
C TRP A 534 -29.51 -4.09 8.46
N LYS A 535 -29.56 -4.57 9.72
CA LYS A 535 -28.74 -4.04 10.81
C LYS A 535 -27.24 -4.06 10.52
N PRO A 536 -26.61 -5.10 9.96
CA PRO A 536 -25.18 -5.10 9.60
C PRO A 536 -24.82 -4.13 8.47
N VAL A 537 -25.71 -3.99 7.48
CA VAL A 537 -25.60 -2.95 6.43
C VAL A 537 -25.72 -1.59 7.07
N LEU A 538 -26.79 -1.36 7.82
CA LEU A 538 -27.05 -0.16 8.59
C LEU A 538 -25.91 0.14 9.57
N ASP A 539 -25.18 -0.85 10.09
CA ASP A 539 -24.03 -0.70 11.00
C ASP A 539 -22.75 -0.32 10.24
N LYS A 540 -22.50 -0.89 9.04
CA LYS A 540 -21.43 -0.44 8.11
C LYS A 540 -21.73 0.94 7.52
N VAL A 541 -22.99 1.18 7.21
CA VAL A 541 -23.57 2.42 6.69
C VAL A 541 -23.74 3.45 7.82
N LYS A 542 -23.66 3.06 9.10
CA LYS A 542 -23.96 3.93 10.26
C LYS A 542 -22.90 4.96 10.62
N ALA A 543 -21.71 4.98 10.04
CA ALA A 543 -20.65 5.75 10.68
C ALA A 543 -20.52 7.18 10.13
N ARG A 544 -21.28 8.13 10.70
CA ARG A 544 -20.60 9.30 11.29
C ARG A 544 -19.53 8.69 12.20
N MET A 545 -18.25 8.92 11.89
CA MET A 545 -17.15 8.39 12.69
C MET A 545 -17.47 8.53 14.19
N PRO A 546 -17.50 7.43 14.98
CA PRO A 546 -17.93 7.51 16.37
C PRO A 546 -17.09 8.53 17.13
N ASN A 547 -17.71 9.34 17.98
CA ASN A 547 -17.00 10.40 18.72
C ASN A 547 -15.83 9.85 19.56
N GLY A 548 -15.87 8.58 19.98
CA GLY A 548 -14.72 7.90 20.61
C GLY A 548 -13.54 7.70 19.65
N VAL A 549 -13.81 7.29 18.42
CA VAL A 549 -12.80 7.10 17.37
C VAL A 549 -12.24 8.45 16.90
N VAL A 550 -13.10 9.46 16.69
CA VAL A 550 -12.67 10.83 16.38
C VAL A 550 -11.72 11.35 17.45
N ARG A 551 -12.08 11.18 18.73
CA ARG A 551 -11.25 11.59 19.87
C ARG A 551 -9.92 10.84 19.91
N GLU A 552 -9.91 9.54 19.63
CA GLU A 552 -8.67 8.76 19.66
C GLU A 552 -7.73 9.13 18.50
N ILE A 553 -8.26 9.39 17.31
CA ILE A 553 -7.46 9.87 16.17
C ILE A 553 -6.93 11.27 16.43
N GLU A 554 -7.76 12.21 16.91
CA GLU A 554 -7.31 13.57 17.25
C GLU A 554 -6.29 13.56 18.40
N LYS A 555 -6.44 12.63 19.36
CA LYS A 555 -5.44 12.39 20.41
C LYS A 555 -4.13 11.86 19.84
N LEU A 556 -4.15 10.94 18.88
CA LEU A 556 -2.94 10.46 18.20
C LEU A 556 -2.27 11.57 17.37
N GLN A 557 -3.05 12.42 16.70
CA GLN A 557 -2.53 13.59 15.97
C GLN A 557 -1.90 14.61 16.91
N ALA A 558 -2.58 14.95 18.02
CA ALA A 558 -2.05 15.85 19.03
C ALA A 558 -0.81 15.27 19.72
N ALA A 559 -0.83 13.97 20.03
CA ALA A 559 0.31 13.26 20.57
C ALA A 559 1.46 13.16 19.57
N PHE A 560 1.22 13.17 18.27
CA PHE A 560 2.28 13.26 17.27
C PHE A 560 2.94 14.65 17.24
N LEU A 561 2.16 15.73 17.33
CA LEU A 561 2.69 17.11 17.31
C LEU A 561 3.42 17.50 18.59
N TRP A 562 2.86 17.11 19.73
CA TRP A 562 3.42 17.45 21.03
C TRP A 562 4.25 16.31 21.63
N GLY A 563 4.26 15.15 20.97
CA GLY A 563 5.06 13.99 21.36
C GLY A 563 6.43 14.00 20.70
N GLY A 564 7.45 14.13 21.54
CA GLY A 564 8.67 13.37 21.33
C GLY A 564 8.53 11.98 21.94
N ASN A 565 9.60 11.18 21.92
CA ASN A 565 9.70 9.81 22.46
C ASN A 565 8.72 9.51 23.61
N ASP A 566 8.05 8.36 23.51
CA ASP A 566 6.88 7.87 24.27
C ASP A 566 6.96 7.85 25.82
N GLN A 567 7.94 8.50 26.46
CA GLN A 567 8.27 8.33 27.87
C GLN A 567 7.84 9.47 28.81
N LYS A 568 7.26 10.59 28.34
CA LYS A 568 6.62 11.59 29.24
C LYS A 568 5.37 12.23 28.62
N ARG A 569 4.27 12.33 29.40
CA ARG A 569 3.14 13.22 29.07
C ARG A 569 3.63 14.66 29.09
N LYS A 570 3.72 15.32 27.93
CA LYS A 570 3.99 16.76 27.85
C LYS A 570 2.69 17.56 27.79
N VAL A 571 2.71 18.74 28.40
CA VAL A 571 1.59 19.68 28.41
C VAL A 571 1.45 20.30 27.02
N HIS A 572 0.23 20.36 26.49
CA HIS A 572 -0.04 21.03 25.22
C HIS A 572 0.17 22.53 25.41
N LEU A 573 1.20 23.09 24.78
CA LEU A 573 1.53 24.52 24.89
C LEU A 573 0.48 25.42 24.21
N VAL A 574 -0.22 24.87 23.21
CA VAL A 574 -1.28 25.57 22.45
C VAL A 574 -2.51 24.67 22.38
N LYS A 575 -3.70 25.25 22.56
CA LYS A 575 -4.98 24.51 22.47
C LYS A 575 -5.11 23.86 21.10
N TRP A 576 -5.58 22.61 21.06
CA TRP A 576 -5.71 21.84 19.81
C TRP A 576 -6.55 22.57 18.74
N ALA A 577 -7.61 23.26 19.17
CA ALA A 577 -8.45 24.07 18.27
C ALA A 577 -7.67 25.16 17.53
N GLU A 578 -6.66 25.78 18.16
CA GLU A 578 -5.81 26.80 17.55
C GLU A 578 -4.80 26.19 16.58
N VAL A 579 -4.21 25.04 16.94
CA VAL A 579 -3.29 24.27 16.08
C VAL A 579 -3.97 23.84 14.78
N THR A 580 -5.26 23.51 14.83
CA THR A 580 -6.04 23.04 13.68
C THR A 580 -6.60 24.14 12.79
N LYS A 581 -6.32 25.42 13.08
CA LYS A 581 -6.66 26.53 12.18
C LYS A 581 -5.81 26.49 10.91
N SER A 582 -6.22 27.26 9.89
CA SER A 582 -5.42 27.41 8.66
C SER A 582 -4.08 28.07 8.97
N ARG A 583 -3.10 27.91 8.07
CA ARG A 583 -1.82 28.62 8.18
C ARG A 583 -2.00 30.14 8.12
N GLU A 584 -2.97 30.62 7.36
CA GLU A 584 -3.32 32.04 7.23
C GLU A 584 -3.92 32.63 8.51
N GLN A 585 -4.53 31.79 9.35
CA GLN A 585 -5.09 32.15 10.66
C GLN A 585 -4.11 31.88 11.82
N GLY A 586 -2.84 31.57 11.53
CA GLY A 586 -1.83 31.28 12.54
C GLY A 586 -1.82 29.84 13.09
N GLY A 587 -2.60 28.92 12.51
CA GLY A 587 -2.56 27.49 12.81
C GLY A 587 -1.60 26.70 11.91
N LEU A 588 -1.59 25.36 12.04
CA LEU A 588 -0.69 24.49 11.27
C LEU A 588 -1.33 23.91 9.99
N GLY A 589 -2.60 24.22 9.72
CA GLY A 589 -3.34 23.65 8.58
C GLY A 589 -3.77 22.20 8.79
N ILE A 590 -3.83 21.74 10.05
CA ILE A 590 -4.23 20.38 10.39
C ILE A 590 -5.75 20.29 10.45
N ARG A 591 -6.32 19.42 9.62
CA ARG A 591 -7.78 19.28 9.51
C ARG A 591 -8.36 18.55 10.73
N ARG A 592 -9.38 19.14 11.37
CA ARG A 592 -10.13 18.46 12.44
C ARG A 592 -10.94 17.31 11.86
N ILE A 593 -10.80 16.13 12.43
CA ILE A 593 -11.43 14.91 11.92
C ILE A 593 -12.95 15.00 12.03
N LYS A 594 -13.45 15.64 13.09
CA LYS A 594 -14.88 15.90 13.26
C LYS A 594 -15.48 16.68 12.08
N ASP A 595 -14.79 17.72 11.62
CA ASP A 595 -15.30 18.60 10.57
C ASP A 595 -15.13 18.00 9.18
N VAL A 596 -14.01 17.30 8.93
CA VAL A 596 -13.83 16.51 7.70
C VAL A 596 -14.95 15.49 7.55
N ASN A 597 -15.30 14.79 8.63
CA ASN A 597 -16.40 13.82 8.62
C ASN A 597 -17.76 14.50 8.34
N SER A 598 -18.05 15.65 8.95
CA SER A 598 -19.27 16.42 8.67
C SER A 598 -19.33 16.92 7.22
N SER A 599 -18.22 17.39 6.65
CA SER A 599 -18.13 17.80 5.23
C SER A 599 -18.32 16.62 4.27
N LEU A 600 -17.79 15.44 4.61
CA LEU A 600 -18.00 14.22 3.82
C LEU A 600 -19.47 13.75 3.88
N LEU A 601 -20.15 13.92 5.00
CA LEU A 601 -21.59 13.66 5.08
C LEU A 601 -22.38 14.66 4.22
N LEU A 602 -21.97 15.92 4.19
CA LEU A 602 -22.59 16.95 3.35
C LEU A 602 -22.34 16.72 1.85
N LYS A 603 -21.23 16.08 1.46
CA LYS A 603 -20.98 15.65 0.07
C LYS A 603 -22.10 14.76 -0.48
N TRP A 604 -22.80 14.02 0.37
CA TRP A 604 -23.97 13.25 -0.05
C TRP A 604 -25.14 14.13 -0.49
N TRP A 605 -25.25 15.36 0.00
CA TRP A 605 -26.25 16.32 -0.50
C TRP A 605 -25.91 16.75 -1.93
N TRP A 606 -24.62 16.97 -2.21
CA TRP A 606 -24.14 17.28 -3.57
C TRP A 606 -24.42 16.11 -4.53
N ASN A 607 -24.03 14.89 -4.13
CA ASN A 607 -24.27 13.71 -4.94
C ASN A 607 -25.78 13.47 -5.14
N PHE A 608 -26.61 13.72 -4.12
CA PHE A 608 -28.07 13.61 -4.24
C PHE A 608 -28.63 14.58 -5.30
N GLY A 609 -28.17 15.83 -5.29
CA GLY A 609 -28.57 16.83 -6.28
C GLY A 609 -28.07 16.52 -7.69
N LYS A 610 -26.83 16.03 -7.83
CA LYS A 610 -26.14 15.80 -9.10
C LYS A 610 -26.52 14.47 -9.78
N GLU A 611 -26.57 13.38 -9.04
CA GLU A 611 -26.75 12.03 -9.59
C GLU A 611 -28.24 11.65 -9.60
N VAL A 612 -28.95 12.00 -10.67
CA VAL A 612 -30.42 11.87 -10.73
C VAL A 612 -30.90 10.45 -10.96
N ASN A 613 -30.29 9.76 -11.90
CA ASN A 613 -30.80 8.50 -12.44
C ASN A 613 -30.18 7.25 -11.79
N VAL A 614 -29.35 7.46 -10.76
CA VAL A 614 -28.65 6.38 -10.05
C VAL A 614 -29.59 5.66 -9.08
N LEU A 615 -29.41 4.33 -8.98
CA LEU A 615 -30.29 3.45 -8.21
C LEU A 615 -30.40 3.84 -6.73
N TRP A 616 -29.30 4.28 -6.11
CA TRP A 616 -29.28 4.61 -4.68
C TRP A 616 -30.19 5.81 -4.36
N ARG A 617 -30.23 6.83 -5.23
CA ARG A 617 -31.09 8.00 -5.07
C ARG A 617 -32.55 7.61 -5.23
N ARG A 618 -32.90 6.89 -6.30
CA ARG A 618 -34.26 6.43 -6.59
C ARG A 618 -34.85 5.63 -5.42
N LEU A 619 -34.04 4.75 -4.83
CA LEU A 619 -34.44 3.97 -3.65
C LEU A 619 -34.70 4.86 -2.42
N LEU A 620 -33.88 5.87 -2.17
CA LEU A 620 -34.09 6.80 -1.05
C LEU A 620 -35.33 7.68 -1.25
N CYS A 621 -35.54 8.21 -2.46
CA CYS A 621 -36.71 9.01 -2.78
C CYS A 621 -37.99 8.21 -2.59
N SER A 622 -38.03 6.97 -3.09
CA SER A 622 -39.16 6.06 -2.90
C SER A 622 -39.39 5.71 -1.43
N LYS A 623 -38.33 5.31 -0.71
CA LYS A 623 -38.42 4.87 0.69
C LYS A 623 -38.85 5.98 1.65
N TYR A 624 -38.35 7.19 1.45
CA TYR A 624 -38.58 8.32 2.36
C TYR A 624 -39.56 9.35 1.80
N ARG A 625 -40.22 9.04 0.67
CA ARG A 625 -41.20 9.91 0.00
C ARG A 625 -40.64 11.30 -0.29
N ILE A 626 -39.40 11.36 -0.77
CA ILE A 626 -38.77 12.60 -1.23
C ILE A 626 -39.19 12.83 -2.68
N GLU A 627 -39.55 14.05 -3.03
CA GLU A 627 -40.03 14.42 -4.37
C GLU A 627 -38.98 14.06 -5.44
N GLU A 628 -39.43 13.37 -6.51
CA GLU A 628 -38.61 13.01 -7.67
C GLU A 628 -38.25 14.26 -8.47
N GLY A 629 -37.22 14.96 -8.00
CA GLY A 629 -36.79 16.24 -8.58
C GLY A 629 -35.95 17.08 -7.63
N SER A 630 -36.10 16.87 -6.32
CA SER A 630 -35.41 17.65 -5.29
C SER A 630 -33.90 17.71 -5.50
N TRP A 631 -33.33 18.89 -5.24
CA TRP A 631 -31.89 19.14 -5.31
C TRP A 631 -31.18 18.84 -4.00
N ILE A 632 -31.89 18.95 -2.88
CA ILE A 632 -31.39 18.74 -1.52
C ILE A 632 -32.28 17.69 -0.85
N PRO A 633 -31.71 16.79 -0.04
CA PRO A 633 -32.45 15.71 0.64
C PRO A 633 -33.30 16.17 1.84
N LEU A 634 -34.12 17.22 1.68
CA LEU A 634 -34.93 17.78 2.77
C LEU A 634 -36.19 16.96 3.03
N ALA A 635 -36.10 16.04 3.99
CA ALA A 635 -37.24 15.37 4.62
C ALA A 635 -37.20 15.60 6.14
N SER A 636 -38.36 15.79 6.77
CA SER A 636 -38.44 15.89 8.24
C SER A 636 -37.92 14.60 8.87
N VAL A 637 -37.16 14.71 9.97
CA VAL A 637 -36.62 13.51 10.64
C VAL A 637 -37.77 12.67 11.16
N SER A 638 -37.94 11.48 10.61
CA SER A 638 -38.95 10.50 11.02
C SER A 638 -38.31 9.31 11.72
N HIS A 639 -39.03 8.67 12.64
CA HIS A 639 -38.63 7.42 13.29
C HIS A 639 -38.47 6.26 12.29
N SER A 640 -39.06 6.38 11.09
CA SER A 640 -38.89 5.42 9.98
C SER A 640 -37.59 5.62 9.18
N HIS A 641 -36.89 6.74 9.36
CA HIS A 641 -35.62 7.00 8.67
C HIS A 641 -34.50 6.09 9.18
N SER A 642 -33.61 5.67 8.28
CA SER A 642 -32.39 4.99 8.69
C SER A 642 -31.52 5.95 9.50
N ARG A 643 -30.67 5.40 10.38
CA ARG A 643 -29.77 6.21 11.21
C ARG A 643 -28.79 7.01 10.34
N LEU A 644 -28.23 6.42 9.28
CA LEU A 644 -27.39 7.16 8.33
C LEU A 644 -28.15 8.29 7.64
N TRP A 645 -29.35 8.01 7.13
CA TRP A 645 -30.11 9.06 6.47
C TRP A 645 -30.44 10.19 7.44
N THR A 646 -30.75 9.82 8.68
CA THR A 646 -30.88 10.76 9.79
C THR A 646 -29.59 11.54 10.01
N ASP A 647 -28.42 10.90 10.03
CA ASP A 647 -27.14 11.58 10.23
C ASP A 647 -26.80 12.54 9.06
N ILE A 648 -27.08 12.15 7.80
CA ILE A 648 -26.90 12.97 6.60
C ILE A 648 -27.84 14.19 6.62
N ILE A 649 -29.14 14.01 6.91
CA ILE A 649 -30.10 15.13 6.95
C ILE A 649 -29.90 16.02 8.20
N THR A 650 -29.36 15.46 9.30
CA THR A 650 -29.12 16.22 10.54
C THR A 650 -27.76 16.88 10.61
N VAL A 651 -26.89 16.74 9.60
CA VAL A 651 -25.67 17.57 9.47
C VAL A 651 -26.02 19.05 9.66
N ALA A 652 -27.13 19.49 9.06
CA ALA A 652 -27.67 20.85 9.20
C ALA A 652 -28.01 21.26 10.62
N LYS A 653 -28.52 20.32 11.44
CA LYS A 653 -28.86 20.61 12.84
C LYS A 653 -27.64 20.76 13.74
N HIS A 654 -26.51 20.17 13.35
CA HIS A 654 -25.30 20.10 14.17
C HIS A 654 -24.18 21.03 13.69
N HIS A 655 -24.26 21.54 12.46
CA HIS A 655 -23.21 22.33 11.81
C HIS A 655 -23.82 23.43 10.91
N GLN A 656 -24.51 24.39 11.53
CA GLN A 656 -25.25 25.47 10.85
C GLN A 656 -24.38 26.27 9.85
N GLN A 657 -23.19 26.70 10.25
CA GLN A 657 -22.24 27.45 9.41
C GLN A 657 -21.84 26.70 8.13
N LEU A 658 -21.70 25.38 8.22
CA LEU A 658 -21.32 24.54 7.08
C LEU A 658 -22.48 24.42 6.07
N VAL A 659 -23.72 24.45 6.56
CA VAL A 659 -24.90 24.44 5.69
C VAL A 659 -25.16 25.80 5.07
N GLU A 660 -24.96 26.89 5.82
CA GLU A 660 -25.00 28.25 5.27
C GLU A 660 -23.98 28.38 4.13
N PHE A 661 -22.76 27.90 4.33
CA PHE A 661 -21.74 27.84 3.28
C PHE A 661 -22.19 26.99 2.08
N TYR A 662 -22.73 25.80 2.31
CA TYR A 662 -23.21 24.94 1.22
C TYR A 662 -24.32 25.62 0.40
N VAL A 663 -25.31 26.21 1.06
CA VAL A 663 -26.41 26.93 0.39
C VAL A 663 -25.88 28.17 -0.34
N GLU A 664 -24.90 28.87 0.22
CA GLU A 664 -24.26 30.01 -0.42
C GLU A 664 -23.54 29.63 -1.73
N LYS A 665 -22.91 28.44 -1.77
CA LYS A 665 -22.10 27.99 -2.92
C LYS A 665 -22.83 27.10 -3.92
N PHE A 666 -23.88 26.42 -3.48
CA PHE A 666 -24.74 25.62 -4.34
C PHE A 666 -25.52 26.53 -5.29
N ARG A 667 -25.39 26.28 -6.59
CA ARG A 667 -26.12 27.02 -7.63
C ARG A 667 -26.78 26.02 -8.57
N LEU A 668 -27.85 26.47 -9.21
CA LEU A 668 -28.50 25.72 -10.28
C LEU A 668 -28.13 26.36 -11.59
N ARG A 669 -27.78 25.53 -12.57
CA ARG A 669 -27.61 25.95 -13.95
C ARG A 669 -28.81 25.44 -14.75
N ILE A 670 -29.48 26.38 -15.38
CA ILE A 670 -30.65 26.15 -16.22
C ILE A 670 -30.23 25.37 -17.48
N GLY A 671 -30.90 24.26 -17.72
CA GLY A 671 -30.83 23.47 -18.95
C GLY A 671 -32.20 23.50 -19.62
N ASN A 672 -32.87 22.35 -19.68
CA ASN A 672 -34.18 22.20 -20.29
C ASN A 672 -35.35 22.70 -19.41
N GLY A 673 -35.09 23.09 -18.15
CA GLY A 673 -36.07 23.65 -17.22
C GLY A 673 -37.08 22.65 -16.69
N THR A 674 -36.95 21.35 -16.99
CA THR A 674 -37.94 20.34 -16.63
C THR A 674 -37.87 19.94 -15.16
N ARG A 675 -36.70 20.09 -14.52
CA ARG A 675 -36.46 19.69 -13.13
C ARG A 675 -36.50 20.87 -12.16
N ILE A 676 -36.02 22.04 -12.58
CA ILE A 676 -36.06 23.26 -11.77
C ILE A 676 -37.51 23.65 -11.50
N LYS A 677 -37.85 23.92 -10.23
CA LYS A 677 -39.18 24.39 -9.82
C LYS A 677 -39.24 25.92 -9.83
N PHE A 678 -40.14 26.48 -10.63
CA PHE A 678 -40.21 27.93 -10.88
C PHE A 678 -40.27 28.76 -9.59
N TRP A 679 -41.18 28.43 -8.68
CA TRP A 679 -41.36 29.18 -7.44
C TRP A 679 -40.42 28.79 -6.30
N HIS A 680 -39.99 27.53 -6.26
CA HIS A 680 -39.38 26.92 -5.07
C HIS A 680 -37.85 26.89 -5.08
N ASP A 681 -37.24 26.75 -6.25
CA ASP A 681 -35.79 26.63 -6.37
C ASP A 681 -35.11 28.01 -6.47
N CYS A 682 -33.88 28.12 -5.97
CA CYS A 682 -33.04 29.30 -6.15
C CYS A 682 -32.28 29.21 -7.49
N TRP A 683 -33.00 29.41 -8.59
CA TRP A 683 -32.46 29.32 -9.95
C TRP A 683 -32.16 30.68 -10.59
N LEU A 684 -32.69 31.76 -10.01
CA LEU A 684 -32.48 33.14 -10.44
C LEU A 684 -32.13 33.99 -9.21
N GLY A 685 -30.88 34.45 -9.11
CA GLY A 685 -30.40 35.20 -7.94
C GLY A 685 -30.09 34.33 -6.70
N SER A 686 -30.23 34.92 -5.51
CA SER A 686 -29.84 34.30 -4.22
C SER A 686 -31.01 33.82 -3.36
N ARG A 687 -32.26 34.12 -3.75
CA ARG A 687 -33.49 33.71 -3.07
C ARG A 687 -34.45 33.08 -4.07
N CYS A 688 -35.37 32.22 -3.61
CA CYS A 688 -36.40 31.66 -4.49
C CYS A 688 -37.54 32.66 -4.70
N LEU A 689 -38.19 32.60 -5.87
CA LEU A 689 -39.23 33.54 -6.26
C LEU A 689 -40.44 33.53 -5.33
N LYS A 690 -40.75 32.40 -4.67
CA LYS A 690 -41.79 32.34 -3.64
C LYS A 690 -41.52 33.27 -2.46
N ALA A 691 -40.26 33.38 -2.03
CA ALA A 691 -39.88 34.22 -0.90
C ALA A 691 -39.87 35.70 -1.28
N GLU A 692 -39.52 36.01 -2.52
CA GLU A 692 -39.45 37.38 -3.03
C GLU A 692 -40.81 37.93 -3.46
N PHE A 693 -41.69 37.09 -4.02
CA PHE A 693 -43.04 37.43 -4.47
C PHE A 693 -44.11 36.56 -3.77
N PRO A 694 -44.22 36.63 -2.42
CA PRO A 694 -45.10 35.74 -1.66
C PRO A 694 -46.58 35.92 -2.03
N ARG A 695 -46.99 37.13 -2.42
CA ARG A 695 -48.37 37.42 -2.85
C ARG A 695 -48.70 36.75 -4.17
N LEU A 696 -47.84 36.89 -5.19
CA LEU A 696 -48.01 36.23 -6.49
C LEU A 696 -47.99 34.71 -6.35
N PHE A 697 -47.04 34.18 -5.56
CA PHE A 697 -47.00 32.74 -5.24
C PHE A 697 -48.32 32.26 -4.63
N SER A 698 -48.91 33.01 -3.69
CA SER A 698 -50.16 32.62 -3.04
C SER A 698 -51.35 32.52 -4.01
N LEU A 699 -51.32 33.34 -5.06
CA LEU A 699 -52.35 33.45 -6.10
C LEU A 699 -52.12 32.51 -7.28
N SER A 700 -50.88 32.08 -7.52
CA SER A 700 -50.54 31.15 -8.61
C SER A 700 -51.31 29.83 -8.44
N ILE A 701 -51.88 29.34 -9.54
CA ILE A 701 -52.52 28.03 -9.59
C ILE A 701 -51.46 26.94 -9.50
N ASP A 702 -50.40 27.05 -10.32
CA ASP A 702 -49.32 26.07 -10.37
C ASP A 702 -48.16 26.44 -9.43
N LYS A 703 -48.32 26.11 -8.14
CA LYS A 703 -47.28 26.39 -7.13
C LYS A 703 -46.06 25.47 -7.25
N GLY A 704 -46.21 24.30 -7.86
CA GLY A 704 -45.20 23.24 -7.94
C GLY A 704 -44.64 23.02 -9.36
N GLY A 705 -44.97 23.88 -10.30
CA GLY A 705 -44.59 23.75 -11.71
C GLY A 705 -43.10 23.89 -11.95
N SER A 706 -42.65 23.25 -13.02
CA SER A 706 -41.27 23.35 -13.47
C SER A 706 -41.03 24.68 -14.18
N LEU A 707 -39.78 25.10 -14.28
CA LEU A 707 -39.40 26.29 -15.04
C LEU A 707 -39.90 26.21 -16.49
N PHE A 708 -39.86 25.01 -17.07
CA PHE A 708 -40.38 24.72 -18.40
C PHE A 708 -41.89 24.99 -18.54
N SER A 709 -42.71 24.74 -17.51
CA SER A 709 -44.16 24.97 -17.62
C SER A 709 -44.57 26.44 -17.58
N PHE A 710 -43.70 27.30 -17.06
CA PHE A 710 -43.91 28.75 -16.95
C PHE A 710 -43.38 29.54 -18.15
N TYR A 711 -42.71 28.88 -19.09
CA TYR A 711 -42.06 29.51 -20.24
C TYR A 711 -42.80 29.20 -21.54
N ASP A 712 -43.35 30.22 -22.22
CA ASP A 712 -44.03 30.02 -23.50
C ASP A 712 -43.03 29.99 -24.65
N ARG A 713 -43.02 28.87 -25.38
CA ARG A 713 -42.14 28.64 -26.54
C ARG A 713 -42.81 28.94 -27.89
N ARG A 714 -44.09 29.31 -27.90
CA ARG A 714 -44.89 29.52 -29.11
C ARG A 714 -44.91 30.97 -29.57
N SER A 715 -44.54 31.91 -28.69
CA SER A 715 -44.41 33.33 -28.99
C SER A 715 -43.02 33.64 -29.55
N SER A 716 -42.93 34.56 -30.52
CA SER A 716 -41.65 35.10 -31.01
C SER A 716 -40.99 36.06 -30.02
N VAL A 717 -41.67 36.36 -28.91
CA VAL A 717 -41.22 37.16 -27.78
C VAL A 717 -41.11 36.23 -26.57
N GLU A 718 -40.04 36.36 -25.77
CA GLU A 718 -39.82 35.57 -24.55
C GLU A 718 -40.90 35.89 -23.50
N GLU A 719 -42.05 35.21 -23.59
CA GLU A 719 -43.21 35.47 -22.74
C GLU A 719 -43.35 34.41 -21.64
N TRP A 720 -43.42 34.90 -20.40
CA TRP A 720 -43.66 34.09 -19.22
C TRP A 720 -45.16 33.95 -19.00
N ASN A 721 -45.63 32.71 -18.82
CA ASN A 721 -47.05 32.43 -18.64
C ASN A 721 -47.37 32.26 -17.15
N PHE A 722 -48.18 33.16 -16.60
CA PHE A 722 -48.64 33.11 -15.21
C PHE A 722 -50.15 32.92 -15.14
N ILE A 723 -50.58 31.82 -14.54
CA ILE A 723 -52.01 31.56 -14.29
C ILE A 723 -52.31 31.75 -12.80
N PHE A 724 -53.20 32.70 -12.51
CA PHE A 724 -53.64 33.03 -11.15
C PHE A 724 -55.07 32.58 -10.91
N ARG A 725 -55.39 32.19 -9.66
CA ARG A 725 -56.71 31.69 -9.26
C ARG A 725 -57.85 32.72 -9.31
N ARG A 726 -57.53 34.00 -9.54
CA ARG A 726 -58.47 35.11 -9.74
C ARG A 726 -57.78 36.25 -10.51
N ASN A 727 -58.57 37.19 -11.01
CA ASN A 727 -58.06 38.45 -11.55
C ASN A 727 -57.25 39.21 -10.49
N LEU A 728 -56.14 39.80 -10.92
CA LEU A 728 -55.23 40.57 -10.07
C LEU A 728 -55.77 41.98 -9.81
N PHE A 729 -55.58 42.46 -8.60
CA PHE A 729 -55.77 43.88 -8.28
C PHE A 729 -54.60 44.70 -8.84
N ASP A 730 -54.77 46.01 -9.00
CA ASP A 730 -53.76 46.85 -9.67
C ASP A 730 -52.39 46.80 -8.98
N TRP A 731 -52.35 46.84 -7.64
CA TRP A 731 -51.11 46.67 -6.88
C TRP A 731 -50.48 45.27 -7.01
N GLU A 732 -51.26 44.24 -7.40
CA GLU A 732 -50.74 42.90 -7.69
C GLU A 732 -50.23 42.80 -9.13
N LYS A 733 -50.75 43.61 -10.06
CA LYS A 733 -50.19 43.75 -11.41
C LYS A 733 -48.83 44.44 -11.35
N ASP A 734 -48.66 45.41 -10.47
CA ASP A 734 -47.35 46.02 -10.21
C ASP A 734 -46.31 44.98 -9.75
N GLU A 735 -46.71 44.03 -8.90
CA GLU A 735 -45.85 42.90 -8.52
C GLU A 735 -45.47 42.01 -9.71
N VAL A 736 -46.42 41.74 -10.62
CA VAL A 736 -46.13 40.97 -11.85
C VAL A 736 -45.13 41.72 -12.72
N ASN A 737 -45.27 43.04 -12.87
CA ASN A 737 -44.30 43.85 -13.61
C ASN A 737 -42.90 43.75 -12.99
N ARG A 738 -42.79 43.82 -11.66
CA ARG A 738 -41.51 43.62 -10.96
C ARG A 738 -40.93 42.23 -11.21
N LEU A 739 -41.76 41.19 -11.18
CA LEU A 739 -41.35 39.82 -11.48
C LEU A 739 -40.86 39.67 -12.92
N VAL A 740 -41.57 40.23 -13.90
CA VAL A 740 -41.17 40.21 -15.32
C VAL A 740 -39.83 40.92 -15.52
N VAL A 741 -39.57 42.03 -14.83
CA VAL A 741 -38.26 42.71 -14.89
C VAL A 741 -37.14 41.79 -14.39
N VAL A 742 -37.33 41.11 -13.26
CA VAL A 742 -36.34 40.16 -12.72
C VAL A 742 -36.10 38.99 -13.69
N LEU A 743 -37.15 38.50 -14.34
CA LEU A 743 -37.07 37.38 -15.28
C LEU A 743 -36.38 37.71 -16.60
N LYS A 744 -36.19 39.00 -16.95
CA LYS A 744 -35.39 39.40 -18.12
C LYS A 744 -33.92 38.98 -18.01
N ASP A 745 -33.41 38.83 -16.80
CA ASP A 745 -32.04 38.38 -16.55
C ASP A 745 -31.91 36.84 -16.55
N ALA A 746 -33.00 36.11 -16.80
CA ALA A 746 -33.00 34.65 -16.82
C ALA A 746 -32.28 34.10 -18.08
N PRO A 747 -31.33 33.16 -17.92
CA PRO A 747 -30.76 32.45 -19.06
C PRO A 747 -31.81 31.68 -19.89
N PRO A 748 -31.65 31.58 -21.22
CA PRO A 748 -32.59 30.86 -22.07
C PRO A 748 -32.56 29.35 -21.83
N LEU A 749 -33.71 28.71 -21.97
CA LEU A 749 -33.85 27.25 -21.88
C LEU A 749 -33.13 26.54 -23.04
N ARG A 750 -32.44 25.44 -22.73
CA ARG A 750 -31.69 24.62 -23.69
C ARG A 750 -32.27 23.20 -23.72
N SER A 751 -33.00 22.85 -24.79
CA SER A 751 -33.72 21.58 -24.88
C SER A 751 -32.85 20.33 -24.74
N ASN A 752 -31.59 20.39 -25.19
CA ASN A 752 -30.69 19.25 -25.24
C ASN A 752 -29.73 19.16 -24.04
N VAL A 753 -29.92 20.00 -23.01
CA VAL A 753 -29.06 20.05 -21.82
C VAL A 753 -29.93 19.85 -20.59
N GLU A 754 -29.61 18.88 -19.75
CA GLU A 754 -30.33 18.70 -18.48
C GLU A 754 -30.03 19.82 -17.49
N ASP A 755 -31.02 20.17 -16.67
CA ASP A 755 -30.80 21.03 -15.50
C ASP A 755 -29.77 20.37 -14.56
N CYS A 756 -28.81 21.16 -14.07
CA CYS A 756 -27.76 20.59 -13.22
C CYS A 756 -27.35 21.50 -12.07
N ALA A 757 -26.91 20.88 -10.98
CA ALA A 757 -26.27 21.59 -9.88
C ALA A 757 -24.84 22.00 -10.26
N THR A 758 -24.46 23.21 -9.89
CA THR A 758 -23.13 23.79 -10.06
C THR A 758 -22.62 24.33 -8.73
N TRP A 759 -21.30 24.51 -8.63
CA TRP A 759 -20.64 24.98 -7.42
C TRP A 759 -19.88 26.27 -7.73
N ASN A 760 -20.18 27.35 -7.00
CA ASN A 760 -19.53 28.64 -7.21
C ASN A 760 -18.27 28.77 -6.32
N GLY A 761 -17.19 28.06 -6.66
CA GLY A 761 -15.92 28.07 -5.95
C GLY A 761 -14.71 27.81 -6.87
N SER A 762 -13.52 28.29 -6.48
CA SER A 762 -12.33 28.36 -7.33
C SER A 762 -11.52 27.06 -7.50
N ALA A 763 -12.10 25.88 -7.29
CA ALA A 763 -11.45 24.60 -7.57
C ALA A 763 -12.48 23.50 -7.92
N GLY A 764 -12.19 22.70 -8.96
CA GLY A 764 -12.98 21.54 -9.31
C GLY A 764 -12.82 20.42 -8.27
N CYS A 765 -13.94 19.84 -7.86
CA CYS A 765 -14.09 18.88 -6.75
C CYS A 765 -14.00 19.54 -5.35
N LEU A 766 -14.81 19.05 -4.40
CA LEU A 766 -14.78 19.44 -2.99
C LEU A 766 -13.38 19.26 -2.40
N GLU A 767 -12.56 20.32 -2.47
CA GLU A 767 -11.29 20.44 -1.79
C GLU A 767 -11.56 21.05 -0.41
N ILE A 768 -11.20 20.33 0.67
CA ILE A 768 -11.39 20.84 2.02
C ILE A 768 -10.31 21.90 2.33
N THR A 769 -10.68 23.18 2.32
CA THR A 769 -9.74 24.31 2.52
C THR A 769 -10.22 25.21 3.66
N ILE A 770 -9.37 25.52 4.64
CA ILE A 770 -9.80 26.25 5.85
C ILE A 770 -9.88 27.76 5.55
N LEU A 771 -11.05 28.40 5.74
CA LEU A 771 -11.22 29.84 5.53
C LEU A 771 -11.06 30.67 6.80
N ARG A 772 -10.88 31.99 6.59
CA ARG A 772 -10.54 33.08 7.53
C ARG A 772 -11.34 33.12 8.85
N ASP A 773 -12.46 32.42 8.99
CA ASP A 773 -13.30 32.39 10.19
C ASP A 773 -13.47 31.01 10.85
N GLY A 774 -12.67 30.01 10.45
CA GLY A 774 -12.71 28.66 11.05
C GLY A 774 -13.79 27.74 10.47
N VAL A 775 -14.40 28.15 9.36
CA VAL A 775 -15.28 27.31 8.51
C VAL A 775 -14.45 26.63 7.43
N TYR A 776 -14.69 25.34 7.21
CA TYR A 776 -14.02 24.52 6.19
C TYR A 776 -14.75 24.70 4.84
N ARG A 777 -14.07 25.19 3.79
CA ARG A 777 -14.50 25.07 2.38
C ARG A 777 -14.59 23.62 1.98
#